data_AF-A0A7R9CLK4-F1
#
_entry.id   AF-A0A7R9CLK4-F1
#
_cell.length_a   1.000
_cell.length_b   1.000
_cell.length_c   1.000
_cell.angle_alpha   90.00
_cell.angle_beta   90.00
_cell.angle_gamma   90.00
#
_symmetry.space_group_name_H-M   'P 1'
#
loop_
_entity.id
_entity.type
_entity.pdbx_description
1 polymer ?
#
loop_
_entity_poly.entity_id
_entity_poly.type
_entity_poly.pdbx_seq_one_letter_code
_entity_poly.pdbx_strand_id
1 'polypeptide(L)'
;MNAMLVPPSYTNYNTYFCDALKYLRDYSWLYNFPITKILVNNVLSKIPDDWLETLLQLTNEELNQLPLGLVKDDWPLSLLEFCHRSQALRLHIESPTGDQMEPRDLPDKLRRGLTSKKQHEICRLGALIHHVCHEQKITRVLDVGAGLGYLGQMLHYYYGYKVLGLESRQDRVNAATLRQKGMCQSVGAVTYVPCNISIYSADTIRREMRERLSLETNLCTCGVHKTKTQERAELNHSITSVFNQNHSKPISRYRSKLGCKCKVNTNVEGKPSNKDSYDLKTSTLRDNTLDSSFEHDRKPLDDVLQTLPTCLVGLHVCGDLAVDAIKLFVEIPELRSLVLVPCCYHRIGLSCTSKQTHIGGSTKTIGVNSSLGKSREMVDGIKRYVRKSELGISETASVPNCQTNTNIIKSESETFKKENITGDVQGDKSFHRELCPAFASDGNCIHREAVEKDDEEGELQETFHNFPLSSSLKQLVTRVESDYLRRPLLRLASQETATRWQHLTKKEHEEHSLHVMARAVLEVFAHKDNVFLQKKHRRGVRKTQLSNFKDFIQDALERYELINKTTVGSSEQLRNTMDISDVRRKVSELWESHKEMCRVAEILTALQMVLQPVIEHLIISDRAADLEDRVFGLSCNLLRVMTEEISPRCLAMDILLQGSPDHFATKGTVMTREDSSEHQ
;
A
#
# COMPACT_ATOMS: atom_id res chain seq x y z
N MET A 1 -12.75 -23.62 -18.28
CA MET A 1 -13.22 -23.31 -16.91
C MET A 1 -12.18 -22.40 -16.31
N ASN A 2 -12.56 -21.32 -15.63
CA ASN A 2 -11.59 -20.49 -14.93
C ASN A 2 -11.14 -21.22 -13.66
N ALA A 3 -9.84 -21.26 -13.40
CA ALA A 3 -9.30 -21.92 -12.22
C ALA A 3 -9.63 -21.06 -10.99
N MET A 4 -10.37 -21.64 -10.04
CA MET A 4 -10.63 -21.01 -8.75
C MET A 4 -9.29 -20.88 -8.00
N LEU A 5 -9.09 -19.80 -7.25
CA LEU A 5 -7.89 -19.64 -6.41
C LEU A 5 -7.98 -20.50 -5.14
N VAL A 6 -7.80 -21.81 -5.32
CA VAL A 6 -7.70 -22.83 -4.26
C VAL A 6 -6.53 -23.78 -4.58
N PRO A 7 -5.93 -24.47 -3.58
CA PRO A 7 -4.89 -25.46 -3.85
C PRO A 7 -5.42 -26.62 -4.71
N PRO A 8 -4.60 -27.29 -5.54
CA PRO A 8 -5.06 -28.30 -6.51
C PRO A 8 -5.82 -29.51 -5.92
N SER A 9 -5.68 -29.76 -4.62
CA SER A 9 -6.43 -30.77 -3.87
C SER A 9 -7.89 -30.40 -3.59
N TYR A 10 -8.31 -29.16 -3.86
CA TYR A 10 -9.66 -28.65 -3.60
C TYR A 10 -10.39 -28.31 -4.90
N THR A 11 -11.68 -28.65 -4.95
CA THR A 11 -12.55 -28.37 -6.12
C THR A 11 -13.39 -27.11 -5.97
N ASN A 12 -13.39 -26.49 -4.79
CA ASN A 12 -14.22 -25.32 -4.47
C ASN A 12 -13.71 -24.58 -3.21
N TYR A 13 -14.10 -23.31 -3.07
CA TYR A 13 -13.75 -22.46 -1.92
C TYR A 13 -14.25 -22.99 -0.58
N ASN A 14 -15.44 -23.58 -0.47
CA ASN A 14 -16.02 -23.99 0.82
C ASN A 14 -15.19 -25.09 1.49
N THR A 15 -14.75 -26.10 0.74
CA THR A 15 -13.90 -27.18 1.28
C THR A 15 -12.54 -26.65 1.70
N TYR A 16 -11.92 -25.80 0.88
CA TYR A 16 -10.62 -25.18 1.19
C TYR A 16 -10.69 -24.29 2.44
N PHE A 17 -11.68 -23.40 2.51
CA PHE A 17 -11.89 -22.52 3.67
C PHE A 17 -12.20 -23.32 4.94
N CYS A 18 -12.94 -24.42 4.86
CA CYS A 18 -13.24 -25.25 6.02
C CYS A 18 -11.95 -25.84 6.63
N ASP A 19 -11.05 -26.36 5.80
CA ASP A 19 -9.81 -26.99 6.28
C ASP A 19 -8.73 -25.96 6.67
N ALA A 20 -8.66 -24.82 5.96
CA ALA A 20 -7.84 -23.68 6.36
C ALA A 20 -8.26 -23.12 7.73
N LEU A 21 -9.56 -22.92 7.97
CA LEU A 21 -10.06 -22.45 9.26
C LEU A 21 -9.77 -23.45 10.40
N LYS A 22 -9.97 -24.76 10.18
CA LYS A 22 -9.57 -25.80 11.16
C LYS A 22 -8.08 -25.68 11.48
N TYR A 23 -7.22 -25.66 10.45
CA TYR A 23 -5.77 -25.59 10.64
C TYR A 23 -5.35 -24.35 11.43
N LEU A 24 -5.86 -23.17 11.07
CA LEU A 24 -5.54 -21.93 11.77
C LEU A 24 -6.06 -21.93 13.21
N ARG A 25 -7.25 -22.49 13.48
CA ARG A 25 -7.76 -22.70 14.84
C ARG A 25 -6.85 -23.62 15.66
N ASP A 26 -6.54 -24.80 15.13
CA ASP A 26 -5.80 -25.86 15.83
C ASP A 26 -4.39 -25.37 16.25
N TYR A 27 -3.78 -24.49 15.44
CA TYR A 27 -2.47 -23.87 15.69
C TYR A 27 -2.55 -22.38 16.08
N SER A 28 -3.72 -21.90 16.52
CA SER A 28 -3.94 -20.49 16.89
C SER A 28 -3.01 -20.01 18.02
N TRP A 29 -2.60 -20.92 18.90
CA TRP A 29 -1.63 -20.68 19.97
C TRP A 29 -0.25 -20.23 19.49
N LEU A 30 0.10 -20.43 18.21
CA LEU A 30 1.35 -19.92 17.60
C LEU A 30 1.30 -18.42 17.25
N TYR A 31 0.13 -17.81 17.11
CA TYR A 31 0.01 -16.44 16.61
C TYR A 31 -1.06 -15.55 17.26
N ASN A 32 -2.03 -16.08 18.02
CA ASN A 32 -3.19 -15.33 18.53
C ASN A 32 -2.86 -14.43 19.75
N PHE A 33 -1.75 -13.70 19.68
CA PHE A 33 -1.23 -12.81 20.72
C PHE A 33 -0.35 -11.69 20.12
N PRO A 34 -0.14 -10.56 20.81
CA PRO A 34 0.89 -9.59 20.43
C PRO A 34 2.30 -10.17 20.66
N ILE A 35 3.21 -10.11 19.68
CA ILE A 35 4.57 -10.68 19.80
C ILE A 35 5.39 -10.11 20.98
N THR A 36 5.08 -8.91 21.49
CA THR A 36 5.70 -8.38 22.71
C THR A 36 5.22 -9.08 23.97
N LYS A 37 4.03 -9.71 23.97
CA LYS A 37 3.46 -10.45 25.10
C LYS A 37 3.84 -11.95 25.11
N ILE A 38 4.83 -12.42 24.33
CA ILE A 38 5.22 -13.85 24.31
C ILE A 38 5.60 -14.40 25.69
N LEU A 39 6.26 -13.58 26.54
CA LEU A 39 6.63 -13.98 27.90
C LEU A 39 5.47 -13.79 28.88
N VAL A 40 4.74 -12.68 28.79
CA VAL A 40 3.55 -12.39 29.62
C VAL A 40 2.48 -13.47 29.47
N ASN A 41 2.22 -13.91 28.23
CA ASN A 41 1.22 -14.94 27.91
C ASN A 41 1.79 -16.37 27.96
N ASN A 42 3.02 -16.53 28.46
CA ASN A 42 3.79 -17.78 28.54
C ASN A 42 3.71 -18.63 27.26
N VAL A 43 3.88 -17.99 26.09
CA VAL A 43 3.69 -18.63 24.77
C VAL A 43 4.76 -19.68 24.49
N LEU A 44 6.00 -19.43 24.91
CA LEU A 44 7.13 -20.30 24.59
C LEU A 44 6.99 -21.69 25.22
N SER A 45 6.27 -21.82 26.35
CA SER A 45 5.96 -23.12 26.98
C SER A 45 4.76 -23.83 26.37
N LYS A 46 4.11 -23.26 25.33
CA LYS A 46 2.99 -23.89 24.61
C LYS A 46 3.45 -24.69 23.39
N ILE A 47 4.71 -24.55 23.00
CA ILE A 47 5.33 -25.42 22.00
C ILE A 47 5.49 -26.80 22.67
N PRO A 48 4.98 -27.89 22.07
CA PRO A 48 5.12 -29.23 22.64
C PRO A 48 6.58 -29.62 22.92
N ASP A 49 6.82 -30.34 24.01
CA ASP A 49 8.20 -30.70 24.43
C ASP A 49 8.91 -31.58 23.38
N ASP A 50 8.19 -32.49 22.72
CA ASP A 50 8.67 -33.34 21.63
C ASP A 50 9.02 -32.52 20.37
N TRP A 51 8.27 -31.45 20.10
CA TRP A 51 8.63 -30.47 19.07
C TRP A 51 9.89 -29.71 19.46
N LEU A 52 10.01 -29.26 20.72
CA LEU A 52 11.18 -28.50 21.19
C LEU A 52 12.46 -29.33 21.15
N GLU A 53 12.43 -30.58 21.66
CA GLU A 53 13.56 -31.51 21.62
C GLU A 53 14.10 -31.66 20.19
N THR A 54 13.20 -31.78 19.22
CA THR A 54 13.50 -31.92 17.79
C THR A 54 14.01 -30.60 17.17
N LEU A 55 13.28 -29.50 17.38
CA LEU A 55 13.53 -28.21 16.72
C LEU A 55 14.75 -27.46 17.27
N LEU A 56 15.12 -27.71 18.53
CA LEU A 56 16.35 -27.16 19.13
C LEU A 56 17.63 -27.75 18.50
N GLN A 57 17.56 -28.99 17.99
CA GLN A 57 18.69 -29.68 17.36
C GLN A 57 18.97 -29.24 15.92
N LEU A 58 18.06 -28.48 15.28
CA LEU A 58 18.22 -28.05 13.89
C LEU A 58 19.44 -27.15 13.71
N THR A 59 20.20 -27.39 12.63
CA THR A 59 21.27 -26.47 12.21
C THR A 59 20.68 -25.12 11.76
N ASN A 60 21.56 -24.16 11.43
CA ASN A 60 21.12 -22.89 10.87
C ASN A 60 20.42 -23.08 9.50
N GLU A 61 21.01 -23.93 8.66
CA GLU A 61 20.53 -24.27 7.33
C GLU A 61 19.16 -24.98 7.40
N GLU A 62 18.99 -25.88 8.36
CA GLU A 62 17.75 -26.62 8.58
C GLU A 62 16.63 -25.73 9.13
N LEU A 63 16.93 -24.87 10.12
CA LEU A 63 15.98 -23.85 10.58
C LEU A 63 15.56 -22.91 9.44
N ASN A 64 16.47 -22.62 8.51
CA ASN A 64 16.20 -21.81 7.31
C ASN A 64 15.30 -22.52 6.29
N GLN A 65 15.33 -23.85 6.20
CA GLN A 65 14.42 -24.60 5.34
C GLN A 65 13.06 -24.94 6.00
N LEU A 66 12.91 -24.84 7.33
CA LEU A 66 11.64 -25.15 8.02
C LEU A 66 10.43 -24.37 7.46
N PRO A 67 10.44 -23.02 7.31
CA PRO A 67 9.34 -22.28 6.68
C PRO A 67 9.02 -22.70 5.24
N LEU A 68 10.04 -23.19 4.52
CA LEU A 68 9.97 -23.63 3.12
C LEU A 68 9.46 -25.07 2.97
N GLY A 69 9.27 -25.80 4.08
CA GLY A 69 8.71 -27.14 4.10
C GLY A 69 9.71 -28.27 4.40
N LEU A 70 10.85 -27.97 5.05
CA LEU A 70 11.67 -29.04 5.62
C LEU A 70 10.84 -29.89 6.58
N VAL A 71 10.97 -31.19 6.41
CA VAL A 71 10.43 -32.25 7.25
C VAL A 71 11.49 -33.35 7.32
N LYS A 72 11.63 -34.04 8.46
CA LYS A 72 12.46 -35.25 8.60
C LYS A 72 11.59 -36.39 9.14
N ASP A 73 11.88 -37.62 8.72
CA ASP A 73 11.06 -38.81 9.02
C ASP A 73 11.03 -39.18 10.52
N ASP A 74 12.00 -38.71 11.29
CA ASP A 74 12.15 -38.93 12.74
C ASP A 74 11.39 -37.90 13.60
N TRP A 75 10.76 -36.89 13.00
CA TRP A 75 10.01 -35.86 13.73
C TRP A 75 8.70 -36.40 14.33
N PRO A 76 8.21 -35.81 15.44
CA PRO A 76 6.93 -36.18 16.03
C PRO A 76 5.77 -36.07 15.03
N LEU A 77 4.87 -37.05 15.04
CA LEU A 77 3.72 -37.11 14.10
C LEU A 77 2.87 -35.83 14.09
N SER A 78 2.75 -35.15 15.22
CA SER A 78 2.03 -33.88 15.37
C SER A 78 2.74 -32.70 14.67
N LEU A 79 4.07 -32.70 14.62
CA LEU A 79 4.89 -31.73 13.87
C LEU A 79 4.89 -32.02 12.37
N LEU A 80 4.96 -33.31 11.99
CA LEU A 80 4.76 -33.76 10.61
C LEU A 80 3.41 -33.27 10.07
N GLU A 81 2.34 -33.50 10.82
CA GLU A 81 0.98 -33.07 10.45
C GLU A 81 0.87 -31.54 10.34
N PHE A 82 1.50 -30.78 11.23
CA PHE A 82 1.57 -29.32 11.14
C PHE A 82 2.21 -28.84 9.84
N CYS A 83 3.36 -29.40 9.46
CA CYS A 83 4.08 -29.05 8.25
C CYS A 83 3.32 -29.51 6.98
N HIS A 84 2.81 -30.75 6.95
CA HIS A 84 2.09 -31.29 5.79
C HIS A 84 0.77 -30.56 5.54
N ARG A 85 -0.02 -30.27 6.58
CA ARG A 85 -1.24 -29.44 6.45
C ARG A 85 -0.91 -28.05 5.94
N SER A 86 0.20 -27.44 6.39
CA SER A 86 0.66 -26.15 5.83
C SER A 86 0.89 -26.25 4.32
N GLN A 87 1.64 -27.26 3.88
CA GLN A 87 1.97 -27.44 2.46
C GLN A 87 0.71 -27.67 1.61
N ALA A 88 -0.20 -28.54 2.05
CA ALA A 88 -1.44 -28.85 1.34
C ALA A 88 -2.42 -27.66 1.24
N LEU A 89 -2.34 -26.69 2.15
CA LEU A 89 -3.18 -25.49 2.17
C LEU A 89 -2.57 -24.29 1.43
N ARG A 90 -1.35 -24.40 0.89
CA ARG A 90 -0.72 -23.31 0.11
C ARG A 90 -1.18 -23.35 -1.35
N LEU A 91 -1.47 -22.18 -1.93
CA LEU A 91 -1.67 -22.04 -3.36
C LEU A 91 -0.36 -22.30 -4.11
N HIS A 92 -0.43 -22.99 -5.24
CA HIS A 92 0.66 -23.02 -6.20
C HIS A 92 0.66 -21.68 -6.96
N ILE A 93 1.70 -20.86 -6.75
CA ILE A 93 1.80 -19.52 -7.33
C ILE A 93 2.95 -19.51 -8.32
N GLU A 94 2.62 -19.30 -9.58
CA GLU A 94 3.58 -19.20 -10.65
C GLU A 94 4.25 -17.81 -10.66
N SER A 95 5.55 -17.80 -10.91
CA SER A 95 6.24 -16.61 -11.38
C SER A 95 5.96 -16.47 -12.88
N PRO A 96 5.67 -15.26 -13.40
CA PRO A 96 5.51 -15.08 -14.84
C PRO A 96 6.80 -15.46 -15.58
N THR A 97 6.72 -16.45 -16.47
CA THR A 97 7.87 -16.98 -17.22
C THR A 97 7.79 -16.60 -18.70
N GLY A 98 8.82 -15.92 -19.20
CA GLY A 98 8.99 -15.61 -20.63
C GLY A 98 9.48 -14.19 -20.91
N ASP A 99 10.21 -14.03 -22.02
CA ASP A 99 10.84 -12.78 -22.48
C ASP A 99 9.87 -11.58 -22.64
N GLN A 100 8.56 -11.83 -22.63
CA GLN A 100 7.51 -10.81 -22.84
C GLN A 100 7.24 -9.95 -21.60
N MET A 101 7.65 -10.38 -20.40
CA MET A 101 7.43 -9.65 -19.14
C MET A 101 8.70 -9.07 -18.52
N GLU A 102 9.70 -8.79 -19.36
CA GLU A 102 10.98 -8.22 -18.92
C GLU A 102 10.83 -6.79 -18.35
N PRO A 103 11.23 -6.55 -17.09
CA PRO A 103 11.10 -5.24 -16.44
C PRO A 103 12.07 -4.22 -17.04
N ARG A 104 11.56 -3.04 -17.41
CA ARG A 104 12.38 -1.93 -17.90
C ARG A 104 12.88 -1.08 -16.74
N ASP A 105 14.20 -0.84 -16.68
CA ASP A 105 14.82 0.06 -15.70
C ASP A 105 14.19 1.46 -15.70
N LEU A 106 14.11 2.08 -14.52
CA LEU A 106 13.62 3.45 -14.41
C LEU A 106 14.64 4.45 -15.01
N PRO A 107 14.21 5.37 -15.90
CA PRO A 107 15.02 6.50 -16.34
C PRO A 107 15.59 7.29 -15.16
N ASP A 108 16.78 7.87 -15.29
CA ASP A 108 17.46 8.55 -14.18
C ASP A 108 16.62 9.60 -13.44
N LYS A 109 15.76 10.32 -14.17
CA LYS A 109 14.81 11.29 -13.61
C LYS A 109 13.69 10.64 -12.77
N LEU A 110 13.26 9.41 -13.11
CA LEU A 110 12.34 8.59 -12.30
C LEU A 110 13.05 7.91 -11.14
N ARG A 111 14.30 7.48 -11.35
CA ARG A 111 15.12 6.73 -10.39
C ARG A 111 15.53 7.56 -9.17
N ARG A 112 15.77 8.86 -9.34
CA ARG A 112 16.25 9.76 -8.27
C ARG A 112 15.30 9.79 -7.06
N GLY A 113 15.81 9.41 -5.89
CA GLY A 113 15.06 9.39 -4.62
C GLY A 113 14.25 8.12 -4.35
N LEU A 114 14.34 7.10 -5.22
CA LEU A 114 13.77 5.77 -4.97
C LEU A 114 14.83 4.80 -4.45
N THR A 115 14.46 3.95 -3.48
CA THR A 115 15.28 2.79 -3.11
C THR A 115 15.26 1.72 -4.19
N SER A 116 16.29 0.88 -4.23
CA SER A 116 16.34 -0.34 -5.08
C SER A 116 15.06 -1.17 -4.98
N LYS A 117 14.57 -1.43 -3.76
CA LYS A 117 13.27 -2.08 -3.53
C LYS A 117 12.12 -1.39 -4.26
N LYS A 118 11.99 -0.06 -4.13
CA LYS A 118 10.86 0.65 -4.74
C LYS A 118 10.99 0.74 -6.26
N GLN A 119 12.22 0.82 -6.78
CA GLN A 119 12.49 0.73 -8.22
C GLN A 119 12.04 -0.64 -8.75
N HIS A 120 12.52 -1.74 -8.15
CA HIS A 120 12.13 -3.12 -8.48
C HIS A 120 10.62 -3.32 -8.50
N GLU A 121 9.92 -2.87 -7.46
CA GLU A 121 8.45 -2.93 -7.38
C GLU A 121 7.75 -2.21 -8.53
N ILE A 122 8.25 -1.04 -8.94
CA ILE A 122 7.66 -0.27 -10.04
C ILE A 122 7.95 -0.93 -11.40
N CYS A 123 9.19 -1.38 -11.63
CA CYS A 123 9.58 -1.98 -12.90
C CYS A 123 8.84 -3.30 -13.17
N ARG A 124 8.79 -4.20 -12.16
CA ARG A 124 8.15 -5.52 -12.26
C ARG A 124 6.62 -5.42 -12.40
N LEU A 125 5.96 -4.65 -11.54
CA LEU A 125 4.51 -4.42 -11.68
C LEU A 125 4.19 -3.70 -12.99
N GLY A 126 5.06 -2.79 -13.42
CA GLY A 126 4.97 -2.10 -14.70
C GLY A 126 4.98 -3.03 -15.92
N ALA A 127 5.78 -4.10 -15.89
CA ALA A 127 5.80 -5.11 -16.94
C ALA A 127 4.49 -5.92 -16.98
N LEU A 128 3.97 -6.35 -15.82
CA LEU A 128 2.67 -7.04 -15.74
C LEU A 128 1.52 -6.16 -16.24
N ILE A 129 1.43 -4.90 -15.77
CA ILE A 129 0.39 -3.96 -16.22
C ILE A 129 0.48 -3.75 -17.74
N HIS A 130 1.70 -3.66 -18.29
CA HIS A 130 1.89 -3.51 -19.73
C HIS A 130 1.41 -4.75 -20.51
N HIS A 131 1.82 -5.95 -20.09
CA HIS A 131 1.39 -7.22 -20.69
C HIS A 131 -0.13 -7.34 -20.70
N VAL A 132 -0.76 -7.21 -19.53
CA VAL A 132 -2.22 -7.25 -19.36
C VAL A 132 -2.93 -6.19 -20.22
N CYS A 133 -2.47 -4.93 -20.19
CA CYS A 133 -3.08 -3.87 -20.99
C CYS A 133 -2.87 -4.08 -22.50
N HIS A 134 -1.75 -4.66 -22.92
CA HIS A 134 -1.44 -4.93 -24.33
C HIS A 134 -2.36 -6.02 -24.89
N GLU A 135 -2.49 -7.15 -24.19
CA GLU A 135 -3.39 -8.25 -24.60
C GLU A 135 -4.85 -7.80 -24.67
N GLN A 136 -5.31 -7.04 -23.67
CA GLN A 136 -6.67 -6.53 -23.59
C GLN A 136 -6.90 -5.25 -24.44
N LYS A 137 -5.89 -4.79 -25.19
CA LYS A 137 -5.92 -3.54 -26.01
C LYS A 137 -6.33 -2.29 -25.22
N ILE A 138 -6.08 -2.28 -23.92
CA ILE A 138 -6.35 -1.19 -23.00
C ILE A 138 -5.29 -0.10 -23.16
N THR A 139 -5.73 1.16 -23.23
CA THR A 139 -4.83 2.34 -23.34
C THR A 139 -4.92 3.27 -22.14
N ARG A 140 -5.83 2.99 -21.19
CA ARG A 140 -6.18 3.84 -20.05
C ARG A 140 -5.94 3.09 -18.75
N VAL A 141 -5.34 3.75 -17.76
CA VAL A 141 -5.00 3.17 -16.45
C VAL A 141 -5.51 4.06 -15.33
N LEU A 142 -6.13 3.45 -14.31
CA LEU A 142 -6.56 4.09 -13.08
C LEU A 142 -5.67 3.58 -11.92
N ASP A 143 -4.74 4.40 -11.44
CA ASP A 143 -3.74 4.05 -10.42
C ASP A 143 -4.26 4.44 -9.02
N VAL A 144 -4.72 3.46 -8.23
CA VAL A 144 -5.26 3.67 -6.88
C VAL A 144 -4.18 3.62 -5.80
N GLY A 145 -4.11 4.67 -4.99
CA GLY A 145 -3.01 4.86 -4.03
C GLY A 145 -1.73 5.32 -4.72
N ALA A 146 -1.84 6.13 -5.78
CA ALA A 146 -0.73 6.55 -6.64
C ALA A 146 0.44 7.22 -5.89
N GLY A 147 0.20 7.77 -4.71
CA GLY A 147 1.25 8.27 -3.80
C GLY A 147 2.09 9.39 -4.39
N LEU A 148 3.27 9.04 -4.89
CA LEU A 148 4.21 9.98 -5.49
C LEU A 148 4.24 9.93 -7.03
N GLY A 149 3.38 9.10 -7.64
CA GLY A 149 3.11 9.06 -9.07
C GLY A 149 4.12 8.29 -9.93
N TYR A 150 5.13 7.64 -9.31
CA TYR A 150 6.21 6.99 -10.06
C TYR A 150 5.75 5.87 -11.00
N LEU A 151 4.74 5.07 -10.60
CA LEU A 151 4.18 3.99 -11.43
C LEU A 151 3.50 4.57 -12.67
N GLY A 152 2.51 5.46 -12.50
CA GLY A 152 1.84 6.13 -13.61
C GLY A 152 2.78 6.89 -14.56
N GLN A 153 3.81 7.58 -14.06
CA GLN A 153 4.80 8.24 -14.93
C GLN A 153 5.64 7.23 -15.73
N MET A 154 6.04 6.10 -15.13
CA MET A 154 6.79 5.05 -15.82
C MET A 154 5.93 4.37 -16.90
N LEU A 155 4.68 4.02 -16.56
CA LEU A 155 3.71 3.44 -17.48
C LEU A 155 3.50 4.31 -18.72
N HIS A 156 3.31 5.62 -18.52
CA HIS A 156 3.24 6.55 -19.64
C HIS A 156 4.57 6.68 -20.38
N TYR A 157 5.71 6.77 -19.68
CA TYR A 157 7.02 6.99 -20.29
C TYR A 157 7.47 5.87 -21.24
N TYR A 158 7.17 4.60 -20.91
CA TYR A 158 7.57 3.45 -21.72
C TYR A 158 6.50 2.95 -22.69
N TYR A 159 5.22 3.04 -22.31
CA TYR A 159 4.13 2.37 -23.02
C TYR A 159 3.05 3.34 -23.53
N GLY A 160 3.17 4.64 -23.23
CA GLY A 160 2.26 5.67 -23.74
C GLY A 160 0.87 5.71 -23.11
N TYR A 161 0.58 4.91 -22.08
CA TYR A 161 -0.73 4.87 -21.43
C TYR A 161 -1.21 6.24 -20.92
N LYS A 162 -2.52 6.48 -20.97
CA LYS A 162 -3.15 7.59 -20.23
C LYS A 162 -3.41 7.13 -18.81
N VAL A 163 -2.97 7.89 -17.81
CA VAL A 163 -3.04 7.47 -16.39
C VAL A 163 -3.74 8.52 -15.53
N LEU A 164 -4.74 8.08 -14.77
CA LEU A 164 -5.36 8.84 -13.69
C LEU A 164 -4.93 8.25 -12.35
N GLY A 165 -4.12 8.98 -11.60
CA GLY A 165 -3.68 8.58 -10.27
C GLY A 165 -4.58 9.13 -9.18
N LEU A 166 -5.24 8.25 -8.44
CA LEU A 166 -6.07 8.59 -7.29
C LEU A 166 -5.24 8.45 -6.00
N GLU A 167 -5.27 9.49 -5.16
CA GLU A 167 -4.53 9.52 -3.90
C GLU A 167 -5.33 10.31 -2.85
N SER A 168 -5.46 9.79 -1.63
CA SER A 168 -6.28 10.42 -0.59
C SER A 168 -5.67 11.70 -0.03
N ARG A 169 -4.33 11.84 -0.13
CA ARG A 169 -3.57 12.95 0.44
C ARG A 169 -3.24 14.06 -0.56
N GLN A 170 -3.75 15.26 -0.32
CA GLN A 170 -3.46 16.44 -1.14
C GLN A 170 -1.95 16.77 -1.23
N ASP A 171 -1.18 16.60 -0.15
CA ASP A 171 0.27 16.84 -0.17
C ASP A 171 1.01 15.88 -1.11
N ARG A 172 0.50 14.64 -1.22
CA ARG A 172 1.02 13.60 -2.11
C ARG A 172 0.68 13.88 -3.57
N VAL A 173 -0.56 14.27 -3.85
CA VAL A 173 -1.01 14.75 -5.17
C VAL A 173 -0.16 15.95 -5.64
N ASN A 174 0.08 16.92 -4.75
CA ASN A 174 0.92 18.09 -5.03
C ASN A 174 2.36 17.67 -5.35
N ALA A 175 2.95 16.76 -4.55
CA ALA A 175 4.29 16.25 -4.76
C ALA A 175 4.43 15.42 -6.05
N ALA A 176 3.41 14.63 -6.43
CA ALA A 176 3.37 13.89 -7.69
C ALA A 176 3.30 14.84 -8.90
N THR A 177 2.42 15.84 -8.83
CA THR A 177 2.25 16.87 -9.88
C THR A 177 3.49 17.75 -10.04
N LEU A 178 4.17 18.12 -8.94
CA LEU A 178 5.42 18.88 -9.00
C LEU A 178 6.55 18.04 -9.62
N ARG A 179 6.66 16.76 -9.22
CA ARG A 179 7.62 15.81 -9.79
C ARG A 179 7.44 15.67 -11.30
N GLN A 180 6.22 15.46 -11.76
CA GLN A 180 5.89 15.36 -13.19
C GLN A 180 6.47 16.51 -14.02
N LYS A 181 6.26 17.77 -13.58
CA LYS A 181 6.75 18.97 -14.27
C LYS A 181 8.27 18.98 -14.49
N GLY A 182 9.05 18.37 -13.59
CA GLY A 182 10.52 18.27 -13.72
C GLY A 182 11.02 17.17 -14.66
N MET A 183 10.13 16.34 -15.20
CA MET A 183 10.49 15.07 -15.83
C MET A 183 10.15 15.00 -17.30
N CYS A 184 8.88 15.22 -17.64
CA CYS A 184 8.38 15.31 -19.01
C CYS A 184 7.07 16.12 -19.06
N GLN A 185 6.68 16.60 -20.23
CA GLN A 185 5.40 17.33 -20.40
C GLN A 185 4.19 16.37 -20.51
N SER A 186 4.15 15.30 -19.71
CA SER A 186 3.04 14.34 -19.65
C SER A 186 1.78 14.89 -18.99
N VAL A 187 1.69 16.20 -18.71
CA VAL A 187 0.63 16.85 -17.91
C VAL A 187 -0.78 16.63 -18.49
N GLY A 188 -0.90 16.41 -19.80
CA GLY A 188 -2.17 16.06 -20.46
C GLY A 188 -2.47 14.56 -20.57
N ALA A 189 -1.55 13.68 -20.17
CA ALA A 189 -1.67 12.23 -20.33
C ALA A 189 -1.55 11.46 -19.00
N VAL A 190 -0.87 12.02 -18.00
CA VAL A 190 -0.84 11.52 -16.63
C VAL A 190 -1.35 12.64 -15.71
N THR A 191 -2.36 12.35 -14.91
CA THR A 191 -2.96 13.32 -13.98
C THR A 191 -3.13 12.72 -12.59
N TYR A 192 -3.16 13.56 -11.56
CA TYR A 192 -3.35 13.14 -10.17
C TYR A 192 -4.51 13.89 -9.54
N VAL A 193 -5.33 13.19 -8.75
CA VAL A 193 -6.56 13.73 -8.14
C VAL A 193 -6.65 13.35 -6.67
N PRO A 194 -6.99 14.31 -5.77
CA PRO A 194 -7.31 14.00 -4.39
C PRO A 194 -8.60 13.19 -4.33
N CYS A 195 -8.54 11.93 -3.92
CA CYS A 195 -9.69 11.04 -3.86
C CYS A 195 -9.59 10.09 -2.66
N ASN A 196 -10.57 10.15 -1.75
CA ASN A 196 -10.72 9.14 -0.72
C ASN A 196 -11.55 7.98 -1.29
N ILE A 197 -10.85 6.90 -1.60
CA ILE A 197 -11.39 5.76 -2.35
C ILE A 197 -12.29 4.93 -1.44
N SER A 198 -13.52 4.73 -1.87
CA SER A 198 -14.52 3.82 -1.28
C SER A 198 -15.55 3.44 -2.34
N ILE A 199 -16.42 2.46 -2.09
CA ILE A 199 -17.50 2.14 -3.03
C ILE A 199 -18.38 3.38 -3.37
N TYR A 200 -18.61 4.27 -2.40
CA TYR A 200 -19.37 5.52 -2.59
C TYR A 200 -18.66 6.57 -3.47
N SER A 201 -17.40 6.36 -3.84
CA SER A 201 -16.68 7.26 -4.74
C SER A 201 -16.84 6.92 -6.24
N ALA A 202 -17.57 5.84 -6.58
CA ALA A 202 -17.70 5.35 -7.96
C ALA A 202 -18.09 6.46 -8.97
N ASP A 203 -19.20 7.16 -8.77
CA ASP A 203 -19.65 8.24 -9.67
C ASP A 203 -18.63 9.37 -9.81
N THR A 204 -17.95 9.73 -8.71
CA THR A 204 -16.91 10.77 -8.72
C THR A 204 -15.71 10.30 -9.53
N ILE A 205 -15.27 9.06 -9.35
CA ILE A 205 -14.17 8.46 -10.11
C ILE A 205 -14.55 8.37 -11.59
N ARG A 206 -15.77 7.94 -11.94
CA ARG A 206 -16.26 7.90 -13.33
C ARG A 206 -16.28 9.28 -13.98
N ARG A 207 -16.66 10.33 -13.25
CA ARG A 207 -16.55 11.72 -13.75
C ARG A 207 -15.09 12.11 -14.03
N GLU A 208 -14.18 11.91 -13.09
CA GLU A 208 -12.76 12.23 -13.28
C GLU A 208 -12.12 11.41 -14.41
N MET A 209 -12.54 10.14 -14.59
CA MET A 209 -12.15 9.30 -15.73
C MET A 209 -12.63 9.89 -17.07
N ARG A 210 -13.90 10.30 -17.18
CA ARG A 210 -14.43 10.95 -18.39
C ARG A 210 -13.68 12.25 -18.71
N GLU A 211 -13.46 13.10 -17.72
CA GLU A 211 -12.81 14.39 -17.90
C GLU A 211 -11.32 14.27 -18.27
N ARG A 212 -10.58 13.34 -17.64
CA ARG A 212 -9.10 13.28 -17.74
C ARG A 212 -8.56 12.17 -18.63
N LEU A 213 -9.31 11.10 -18.84
CA LEU A 213 -8.96 9.97 -19.71
C LEU A 213 -9.74 9.98 -21.04
N SER A 214 -10.32 11.13 -21.41
CA SER A 214 -10.95 11.36 -22.73
C SER A 214 -9.95 11.21 -23.87
N LEU A 215 -10.41 10.91 -25.09
CA LEU A 215 -9.55 10.81 -26.27
C LEU A 215 -8.91 12.16 -26.64
N GLU A 216 -9.65 13.26 -26.44
CA GLU A 216 -9.28 14.62 -26.87
C GLU A 216 -8.12 15.26 -26.10
N THR A 217 -7.69 14.70 -24.96
CA THR A 217 -6.45 15.10 -24.28
C THR A 217 -5.23 14.67 -25.13
N ASN A 218 -4.88 15.53 -26.08
CA ASN A 218 -4.04 15.20 -27.23
C ASN A 218 -2.54 15.02 -26.89
N LEU A 219 -2.04 13.83 -27.22
CA LEU A 219 -0.66 13.52 -27.66
C LEU A 219 0.52 14.18 -26.91
N CYS A 220 0.87 13.70 -25.71
CA CYS A 220 2.32 13.63 -25.38
C CYS A 220 2.93 12.42 -26.08
N THR A 221 3.65 12.64 -27.18
CA THR A 221 4.45 11.59 -27.85
C THR A 221 5.75 11.26 -27.10
N CYS A 222 5.95 11.88 -25.93
CA CYS A 222 7.10 11.68 -25.05
C CYS A 222 7.20 10.26 -24.47
N GLY A 223 6.10 9.49 -24.46
CA GLY A 223 6.00 8.16 -23.87
C GLY A 223 6.37 6.97 -24.76
N VAL A 224 7.08 7.20 -25.87
CA VAL A 224 7.24 6.21 -26.96
C VAL A 224 8.72 5.96 -27.32
N HIS A 225 9.64 6.21 -26.39
CA HIS A 225 11.06 6.37 -26.75
C HIS A 225 11.89 5.08 -26.91
N LYS A 226 11.34 3.87 -26.64
CA LYS A 226 12.12 2.60 -26.71
C LYS A 226 11.37 1.32 -27.15
N THR A 227 10.09 1.37 -27.53
CA THR A 227 9.38 0.18 -28.06
C THR A 227 9.69 -0.03 -29.54
N LYS A 228 9.69 -1.29 -29.99
CA LYS A 228 10.04 -1.63 -31.39
C LYS A 228 8.97 -1.04 -32.33
N THR A 229 9.35 -0.72 -33.56
CA THR A 229 8.49 -0.02 -34.53
C THR A 229 7.16 -0.72 -34.81
N GLN A 230 7.07 -2.03 -34.57
CA GLN A 230 5.89 -2.86 -34.79
C GLN A 230 4.84 -2.74 -33.68
N GLU A 231 5.19 -2.93 -32.40
CA GLU A 231 4.31 -2.70 -31.23
C GLU A 231 3.72 -1.28 -31.26
N ARG A 232 4.56 -0.30 -31.63
CA ARG A 232 4.14 1.10 -31.83
C ARG A 232 3.11 1.24 -32.96
N ALA A 233 3.30 0.53 -34.07
CA ALA A 233 2.36 0.54 -35.19
C ALA A 233 1.03 -0.11 -34.79
N GLU A 234 1.05 -1.24 -34.08
CA GLU A 234 -0.13 -1.98 -33.61
C GLU A 234 -0.93 -1.20 -32.56
N LEU A 235 -0.27 -0.56 -31.59
CA LEU A 235 -0.93 0.31 -30.61
C LEU A 235 -1.51 1.58 -31.28
N ASN A 236 -0.75 2.24 -32.17
CA ASN A 236 -1.28 3.37 -32.92
C ASN A 236 -2.39 2.97 -33.89
N HIS A 237 -2.33 1.77 -34.48
CA HIS A 237 -3.37 1.21 -35.34
C HIS A 237 -4.61 0.85 -34.53
N SER A 238 -4.47 0.29 -33.33
CA SER A 238 -5.59 0.03 -32.42
C SER A 238 -6.26 1.33 -31.98
N ILE A 239 -5.49 2.35 -31.57
CA ILE A 239 -5.99 3.70 -31.29
C ILE A 239 -6.67 4.31 -32.52
N THR A 240 -6.07 4.18 -33.71
CA THR A 240 -6.62 4.71 -34.96
C THR A 240 -7.88 3.97 -35.41
N SER A 241 -7.97 2.66 -35.16
CA SER A 241 -9.11 1.80 -35.50
C SER A 241 -10.28 2.14 -34.59
N VAL A 242 -10.08 2.13 -33.26
CA VAL A 242 -11.09 2.52 -32.28
C VAL A 242 -11.52 3.98 -32.48
N PHE A 243 -10.62 4.88 -32.85
CA PHE A 243 -10.98 6.26 -33.19
C PHE A 243 -11.80 6.34 -34.48
N ASN A 244 -11.33 5.74 -35.58
CA ASN A 244 -12.00 5.85 -36.88
C ASN A 244 -13.33 5.05 -36.95
N GLN A 245 -13.51 4.02 -36.11
CA GLN A 245 -14.79 3.32 -35.94
C GLN A 245 -15.85 4.21 -35.27
N ASN A 246 -15.42 5.13 -34.39
CA ASN A 246 -16.30 5.96 -33.57
C ASN A 246 -16.34 7.44 -34.02
N HIS A 247 -15.59 7.83 -35.05
CA HIS A 247 -15.53 9.20 -35.56
C HIS A 247 -15.60 9.27 -37.08
N SER A 248 -16.50 10.10 -37.61
CA SER A 248 -16.69 10.35 -39.05
C SER A 248 -15.55 11.13 -39.74
N LYS A 249 -14.46 11.44 -39.03
CA LYS A 249 -13.26 12.12 -39.56
C LYS A 249 -11.99 11.38 -39.07
N PRO A 250 -11.03 11.07 -39.95
CA PRO A 250 -9.86 10.27 -39.57
C PRO A 250 -8.94 11.00 -38.60
N ILE A 251 -8.30 10.24 -37.69
CA ILE A 251 -7.39 10.74 -36.63
C ILE A 251 -6.25 11.63 -37.16
N SER A 252 -5.88 11.51 -38.44
CA SER A 252 -4.85 12.30 -39.10
C SER A 252 -5.14 13.80 -39.10
N ARG A 253 -6.42 14.23 -39.12
CA ARG A 253 -6.78 15.67 -39.06
C ARG A 253 -6.53 16.31 -37.69
N TYR A 254 -6.41 15.52 -36.62
CA TYR A 254 -6.16 16.01 -35.26
C TYR A 254 -4.66 16.07 -34.92
N ARG A 255 -3.81 15.30 -35.62
CA ARG A 255 -2.35 15.25 -35.40
C ARG A 255 -1.59 16.52 -35.83
N SER A 256 -2.17 17.39 -36.67
CA SER A 256 -1.44 18.44 -37.38
C SER A 256 -1.12 19.73 -36.59
N LYS A 257 -1.50 19.84 -35.31
CA LYS A 257 -1.36 21.09 -34.53
C LYS A 257 -0.50 21.04 -33.26
N LEU A 258 0.06 19.89 -32.86
CA LEU A 258 0.75 19.74 -31.57
C LEU A 258 2.13 19.08 -31.68
N GLY A 259 3.17 19.90 -31.85
CA GLY A 259 4.56 19.47 -31.71
C GLY A 259 5.04 19.53 -30.25
N CYS A 260 5.29 18.38 -29.62
CA CYS A 260 5.87 18.31 -28.28
C CYS A 260 7.27 18.97 -28.25
N LYS A 261 7.49 19.93 -27.35
CA LYS A 261 8.81 20.60 -27.17
C LYS A 261 9.82 19.75 -26.38
N CYS A 262 9.62 18.44 -26.30
CA CYS A 262 10.43 17.49 -25.56
C CYS A 262 11.77 17.16 -26.25
N LYS A 263 12.64 18.17 -26.44
CA LYS A 263 14.05 17.95 -26.81
C LYS A 263 14.80 17.31 -25.64
N VAL A 264 15.20 16.05 -25.77
CA VAL A 264 16.22 15.41 -24.93
C VAL A 264 17.51 15.38 -25.76
N ASN A 265 18.62 15.89 -25.21
CA ASN A 265 19.91 15.88 -25.90
C ASN A 265 20.36 14.44 -26.17
N THR A 266 20.36 14.04 -27.43
CA THR A 266 21.01 12.82 -27.93
C THR A 266 22.48 13.12 -28.20
N ASN A 267 23.28 13.25 -27.14
CA ASN A 267 24.74 13.23 -27.26
C ASN A 267 25.26 11.81 -26.97
N VAL A 268 25.16 10.95 -27.97
CA VAL A 268 26.05 9.79 -28.14
C VAL A 268 26.58 9.85 -29.56
N GLU A 269 27.90 9.70 -29.65
CA GLU A 269 28.86 10.11 -30.68
C GLU A 269 28.50 9.86 -32.17
N GLY A 270 28.93 10.79 -33.04
CA GLY A 270 28.94 10.62 -34.49
C GLY A 270 29.03 11.94 -35.27
N LYS A 271 30.23 12.33 -35.73
CA LYS A 271 30.40 13.30 -36.83
C LYS A 271 29.83 12.67 -38.13
N PRO A 272 29.14 13.43 -39.00
CA PRO A 272 29.87 14.22 -39.99
C PRO A 272 29.26 15.61 -40.29
N SER A 273 29.80 16.20 -41.34
CA SER A 273 29.79 17.61 -41.73
C SER A 273 28.57 18.11 -42.53
N ASN A 274 28.58 19.43 -42.68
CA ASN A 274 27.92 20.30 -43.65
C ASN A 274 26.61 21.00 -43.25
N LYS A 275 26.66 22.31 -43.55
CA LYS A 275 25.57 23.27 -43.51
C LYS A 275 24.64 22.99 -44.68
N ASP A 276 23.36 23.32 -44.53
CA ASP A 276 22.75 24.34 -45.39
C ASP A 276 21.55 24.97 -44.67
N SER A 277 21.40 26.28 -44.87
CA SER A 277 20.37 27.10 -44.22
C SER A 277 19.19 27.30 -45.15
N TYR A 278 17.97 27.05 -44.68
CA TYR A 278 16.76 27.57 -45.34
C TYR A 278 15.83 28.26 -44.36
N ASP A 279 15.27 29.36 -44.86
CA ASP A 279 14.84 30.52 -44.10
C ASP A 279 13.33 30.51 -43.81
N LEU A 280 12.93 30.96 -42.63
CA LEU A 280 11.54 30.85 -42.17
C LEU A 280 10.73 32.08 -42.57
N LYS A 281 10.26 32.13 -43.82
CA LYS A 281 9.35 33.20 -44.26
C LYS A 281 7.95 33.02 -43.67
N THR A 282 7.62 33.89 -42.73
CA THR A 282 6.26 34.15 -42.26
C THR A 282 5.38 34.70 -43.38
N SER A 283 4.23 34.09 -43.64
CA SER A 283 3.13 34.70 -44.39
C SER A 283 1.86 34.74 -43.55
N THR A 284 1.43 35.95 -43.23
CA THR A 284 0.15 36.27 -42.61
C THR A 284 -1.00 36.02 -43.58
N LEU A 285 -2.06 35.34 -43.13
CA LEU A 285 -3.42 35.55 -43.64
C LEU A 285 -4.36 35.73 -42.45
N ARG A 286 -5.20 36.76 -42.53
CA ARG A 286 -6.25 37.09 -41.56
C ARG A 286 -7.62 36.66 -42.08
N ASP A 287 -8.51 36.46 -41.11
CA ASP A 287 -9.95 36.70 -41.13
C ASP A 287 -10.94 35.80 -41.90
N ASN A 288 -11.88 35.34 -41.08
CA ASN A 288 -13.33 35.39 -41.24
C ASN A 288 -14.00 34.63 -42.39
N THR A 289 -14.56 33.48 -42.02
CA THR A 289 -16.02 33.27 -42.11
C THR A 289 -16.51 32.55 -40.86
N LEU A 290 -17.39 33.20 -40.09
CA LEU A 290 -18.22 32.55 -39.08
C LEU A 290 -19.42 31.93 -39.82
N ASP A 291 -19.43 30.60 -39.96
CA ASP A 291 -20.63 29.86 -40.35
C ASP A 291 -21.31 29.33 -39.09
N SER A 292 -22.48 29.88 -38.79
CA SER A 292 -23.24 29.65 -37.55
C SER A 292 -24.30 28.55 -37.70
N SER A 293 -23.97 27.45 -38.38
CA SER A 293 -24.95 26.41 -38.79
C SER A 293 -24.63 24.97 -38.35
N PHE A 294 -23.71 24.76 -37.40
CA PHE A 294 -23.36 23.42 -36.86
C PHE A 294 -23.53 23.32 -35.32
N GLU A 295 -24.78 23.36 -34.83
CA GLU A 295 -25.12 23.14 -33.42
C GLU A 295 -26.03 21.93 -33.14
N HIS A 296 -26.20 21.01 -34.10
CA HIS A 296 -26.86 19.72 -33.90
C HIS A 296 -25.97 18.57 -34.38
N ASP A 297 -25.01 18.14 -33.53
CA ASP A 297 -24.46 16.77 -33.48
C ASP A 297 -23.37 16.57 -32.38
N ARG A 298 -23.56 17.13 -31.17
CA ARG A 298 -22.62 16.90 -30.05
C ARG A 298 -22.87 15.62 -29.23
N LYS A 299 -23.89 14.82 -29.58
CA LYS A 299 -24.30 13.63 -28.81
C LYS A 299 -23.55 12.29 -29.05
N PRO A 300 -22.74 12.06 -30.11
CA PRO A 300 -22.03 10.77 -30.24
C PRO A 300 -20.80 10.60 -29.34
N LEU A 301 -20.15 11.70 -28.93
CA LEU A 301 -18.79 11.61 -28.35
C LEU A 301 -18.80 11.20 -26.86
N ASP A 302 -19.73 11.72 -26.08
CA ASP A 302 -19.78 11.44 -24.64
C ASP A 302 -20.10 9.96 -24.35
N ASP A 303 -20.90 9.30 -25.19
CA ASP A 303 -21.25 7.86 -25.04
C ASP A 303 -20.09 6.92 -25.43
N VAL A 304 -19.28 7.32 -26.42
CA VAL A 304 -18.03 6.60 -26.76
C VAL A 304 -16.99 6.74 -25.64
N LEU A 305 -16.87 7.93 -25.03
CA LEU A 305 -15.94 8.13 -23.92
C LEU A 305 -16.36 7.41 -22.62
N GLN A 306 -17.67 7.17 -22.45
CA GLN A 306 -18.27 6.39 -21.36
C GLN A 306 -18.00 4.87 -21.43
N THR A 307 -17.49 4.33 -22.55
CA THR A 307 -17.38 2.86 -22.77
C THR A 307 -15.96 2.35 -22.97
N LEU A 308 -14.96 3.23 -23.12
CA LEU A 308 -13.57 2.84 -23.37
C LEU A 308 -12.97 1.99 -22.22
N PRO A 309 -12.28 0.88 -22.53
CA PRO A 309 -11.77 -0.04 -21.52
C PRO A 309 -10.57 0.57 -20.77
N THR A 310 -10.52 0.30 -19.47
CA THR A 310 -9.53 0.85 -18.52
C THR A 310 -9.04 -0.26 -17.59
N CYS A 311 -7.75 -0.24 -17.24
CA CYS A 311 -7.17 -1.14 -16.25
C CYS A 311 -7.07 -0.41 -14.90
N LEU A 312 -7.61 -1.01 -13.83
CA LEU A 312 -7.45 -0.56 -12.45
C LEU A 312 -6.14 -1.13 -11.90
N VAL A 313 -5.23 -0.32 -11.39
CA VAL A 313 -3.93 -0.78 -10.88
C VAL A 313 -3.64 -0.21 -9.50
N GLY A 314 -2.84 -0.91 -8.70
CA GLY A 314 -2.46 -0.41 -7.38
C GLY A 314 -1.28 -1.14 -6.76
N LEU A 315 -0.30 -0.38 -6.25
CA LEU A 315 0.93 -0.90 -5.66
C LEU A 315 0.99 -0.61 -4.15
N HIS A 316 0.95 -1.66 -3.33
CA HIS A 316 0.72 -1.62 -1.87
C HIS A 316 -0.68 -1.14 -1.48
N VAL A 317 -1.69 -1.81 -2.02
CA VAL A 317 -3.09 -1.52 -1.74
C VAL A 317 -3.41 -2.05 -0.34
N CYS A 318 -3.30 -1.16 0.65
CA CYS A 318 -3.26 -1.52 2.07
C CYS A 318 -4.66 -1.74 2.68
N GLY A 319 -4.86 -2.86 3.37
CA GLY A 319 -6.06 -3.09 4.19
C GLY A 319 -7.37 -2.98 3.40
N ASP A 320 -8.27 -2.11 3.86
CA ASP A 320 -9.58 -1.87 3.25
C ASP A 320 -9.50 -1.33 1.81
N LEU A 321 -8.46 -0.56 1.46
CA LEU A 321 -8.29 0.01 0.12
C LEU A 321 -8.28 -1.07 -0.98
N ALA A 322 -7.76 -2.27 -0.67
CA ALA A 322 -7.76 -3.37 -1.63
C ALA A 322 -9.18 -3.90 -1.90
N VAL A 323 -10.04 -3.88 -0.89
CA VAL A 323 -11.43 -4.32 -1.00
C VAL A 323 -12.29 -3.23 -1.63
N ASP A 324 -12.05 -1.94 -1.34
CA ASP A 324 -12.72 -0.85 -2.04
C ASP A 324 -12.32 -0.76 -3.52
N ALA A 325 -11.05 -1.03 -3.87
CA ALA A 325 -10.62 -1.16 -5.26
C ALA A 325 -11.33 -2.32 -5.98
N ILE A 326 -11.46 -3.48 -5.33
CA ILE A 326 -12.23 -4.63 -5.84
C ILE A 326 -13.71 -4.27 -6.06
N LYS A 327 -14.36 -3.61 -5.10
CA LYS A 327 -15.76 -3.18 -5.23
C LYS A 327 -15.94 -2.16 -6.36
N LEU A 328 -15.01 -1.21 -6.52
CA LEU A 328 -15.03 -0.24 -7.61
C LEU A 328 -14.85 -0.89 -8.99
N PHE A 329 -14.04 -1.96 -9.08
CA PHE A 329 -13.92 -2.75 -10.31
C PHE A 329 -15.24 -3.43 -10.72
N VAL A 330 -16.05 -3.88 -9.76
CA VAL A 330 -17.38 -4.43 -10.03
C VAL A 330 -18.38 -3.32 -10.40
N GLU A 331 -18.28 -2.15 -9.77
CA GLU A 331 -19.25 -1.04 -9.90
C GLU A 331 -19.04 -0.15 -11.14
N ILE A 332 -17.81 -0.05 -11.67
CA ILE A 332 -17.46 0.85 -12.78
C ILE A 332 -17.32 0.04 -14.09
N PRO A 333 -18.29 0.10 -15.03
CA PRO A 333 -18.27 -0.70 -16.27
C PRO A 333 -17.09 -0.42 -17.22
N GLU A 334 -16.46 0.74 -17.10
CA GLU A 334 -15.26 1.12 -17.84
C GLU A 334 -14.02 0.32 -17.41
N LEU A 335 -14.02 -0.31 -16.22
CA LEU A 335 -12.93 -1.12 -15.72
C LEU A 335 -13.06 -2.56 -16.27
N ARG A 336 -12.07 -2.98 -17.06
CA ARG A 336 -12.05 -4.30 -17.75
C ARG A 336 -10.97 -5.25 -17.26
N SER A 337 -9.96 -4.70 -16.58
CA SER A 337 -8.88 -5.43 -15.93
C SER A 337 -8.56 -4.76 -14.59
N LEU A 338 -8.10 -5.57 -13.63
CA LEU A 338 -7.60 -5.14 -12.33
C LEU A 338 -6.25 -5.83 -12.05
N VAL A 339 -5.23 -5.05 -11.67
CA VAL A 339 -3.92 -5.55 -11.24
C VAL A 339 -3.52 -4.90 -9.91
N LEU A 340 -3.73 -5.59 -8.79
CA LEU A 340 -3.47 -5.07 -7.45
C LEU A 340 -2.39 -5.88 -6.73
N VAL A 341 -1.48 -5.19 -6.04
CA VAL A 341 -0.59 -5.76 -5.02
C VAL A 341 -1.21 -5.48 -3.64
N PRO A 342 -2.10 -6.35 -3.12
CA PRO A 342 -2.66 -6.19 -1.79
C PRO A 342 -1.59 -6.34 -0.72
N CYS A 343 -1.71 -5.61 0.39
CA CYS A 343 -0.80 -5.81 1.52
C CYS A 343 -1.35 -5.27 2.85
N CYS A 344 -0.58 -5.49 3.92
CA CYS A 344 -0.83 -4.91 5.25
C CYS A 344 -2.26 -5.17 5.76
N TYR A 345 -2.72 -6.43 5.67
CA TYR A 345 -4.07 -6.87 6.04
C TYR A 345 -4.46 -6.45 7.46
N HIS A 346 -3.50 -6.32 8.38
CA HIS A 346 -3.71 -5.77 9.74
C HIS A 346 -4.25 -4.34 9.82
N ARG A 347 -4.35 -3.64 8.68
CA ARG A 347 -4.96 -2.31 8.53
C ARG A 347 -6.44 -2.33 8.16
N ILE A 348 -7.05 -3.50 7.99
CA ILE A 348 -8.51 -3.62 7.84
C ILE A 348 -9.18 -3.08 9.12
N GLY A 349 -10.20 -2.25 8.94
CA GLY A 349 -10.96 -1.63 10.01
C GLY A 349 -11.82 -2.61 10.81
N LEU A 350 -11.91 -2.39 12.12
CA LEU A 350 -12.85 -3.12 12.98
C LEU A 350 -14.28 -2.67 12.70
N SER A 351 -15.22 -3.60 12.71
CA SER A 351 -16.65 -3.29 12.77
C SER A 351 -17.06 -2.91 14.19
N CYS A 352 -17.77 -1.79 14.32
CA CYS A 352 -18.32 -1.33 15.59
C CYS A 352 -19.58 -2.14 15.95
N THR A 353 -19.48 -3.07 16.89
CA THR A 353 -20.63 -3.77 17.46
C THR A 353 -21.27 -2.93 18.56
N SER A 354 -22.37 -2.25 18.27
CA SER A 354 -23.18 -1.60 19.29
C SER A 354 -23.89 -2.65 20.16
N LYS A 355 -23.36 -2.91 21.36
CA LYS A 355 -24.06 -3.70 22.39
C LYS A 355 -25.37 -3.00 22.74
N GLN A 356 -26.51 -3.52 22.27
CA GLN A 356 -27.82 -3.17 22.84
C GLN A 356 -27.93 -3.80 24.23
N THR A 357 -27.59 -3.04 25.26
CA THR A 357 -27.86 -3.44 26.64
C THR A 357 -29.36 -3.35 26.89
N HIS A 358 -30.05 -4.50 26.89
CA HIS A 358 -31.42 -4.62 27.37
C HIS A 358 -31.45 -4.40 28.89
N ILE A 359 -31.59 -3.13 29.31
CA ILE A 359 -32.10 -2.77 30.63
C ILE A 359 -33.60 -2.53 30.45
N GLY A 360 -34.43 -3.22 31.23
CA GLY A 360 -35.88 -3.16 31.08
C GLY A 360 -36.45 -1.78 31.36
N GLY A 361 -37.26 -1.25 30.44
CA GLY A 361 -37.99 0.01 30.61
C GLY A 361 -37.95 0.93 29.39
N SER A 362 -39.01 0.90 28.57
CA SER A 362 -39.37 1.90 27.56
C SER A 362 -38.33 2.26 26.49
N THR A 363 -38.53 1.74 25.28
CA THR A 363 -37.79 2.10 24.07
C THR A 363 -37.90 3.59 23.72
N LYS A 364 -36.77 4.31 23.76
CA LYS A 364 -36.55 5.54 22.99
C LYS A 364 -35.36 5.34 22.06
N THR A 365 -35.65 5.14 20.78
CA THR A 365 -34.63 5.00 19.73
C THR A 365 -33.98 6.35 19.43
N ILE A 366 -32.85 6.66 20.06
CA ILE A 366 -31.97 7.75 19.62
C ILE A 366 -30.99 7.16 18.60
N GLY A 367 -31.44 7.05 17.36
CA GLY A 367 -30.61 6.64 16.24
C GLY A 367 -29.65 7.76 15.83
N VAL A 368 -28.38 7.67 16.23
CA VAL A 368 -27.33 8.55 15.69
C VAL A 368 -26.82 7.93 14.37
N ASN A 369 -27.51 8.22 13.28
CA ASN A 369 -26.99 7.98 11.93
C ASN A 369 -25.84 8.95 11.66
N SER A 370 -24.59 8.54 11.96
CA SER A 370 -23.40 9.30 11.58
C SER A 370 -23.02 9.06 10.11
N SER A 371 -23.93 9.41 9.21
CA SER A 371 -23.75 9.38 7.75
C SER A 371 -24.48 10.56 7.10
N LEU A 372 -24.06 11.78 7.45
CA LEU A 372 -24.53 13.02 6.84
C LEU A 372 -23.33 13.94 6.63
N GLY A 373 -22.76 13.90 5.44
CA GLY A 373 -21.84 14.92 4.98
C GLY A 373 -22.57 16.26 4.88
N LYS A 374 -21.91 17.35 5.28
CA LYS A 374 -22.37 18.72 5.00
C LYS A 374 -21.31 19.43 4.17
N SER A 375 -21.60 19.55 2.88
CA SER A 375 -20.85 20.39 1.96
C SER A 375 -21.68 21.61 1.56
N ARG A 376 -21.02 22.78 1.63
CA ARG A 376 -21.31 24.07 0.96
C ARG A 376 -22.21 25.12 1.63
N GLU A 377 -21.56 26.29 1.78
CA GLU A 377 -22.02 27.65 1.45
C GLU A 377 -23.13 28.30 2.29
N MET A 378 -22.82 29.46 2.93
CA MET A 378 -23.04 30.78 2.30
C MET A 378 -22.65 31.97 3.23
N VAL A 379 -21.67 32.77 2.78
CA VAL A 379 -21.49 34.25 2.93
C VAL A 379 -21.36 34.93 4.32
N ASP A 380 -20.47 35.94 4.34
CA ASP A 380 -20.25 36.93 5.40
C ASP A 380 -21.51 37.66 5.89
N GLY A 381 -21.57 38.06 7.17
CA GLY A 381 -22.74 38.83 7.61
C GLY A 381 -22.85 39.33 9.05
N ILE A 382 -21.97 40.26 9.45
CA ILE A 382 -22.34 41.42 10.28
C ILE A 382 -22.78 41.18 11.76
N LYS A 383 -21.84 41.55 12.64
CA LYS A 383 -22.00 42.39 13.85
C LYS A 383 -23.09 42.02 14.88
N ARG A 384 -22.63 41.67 16.09
CA ARG A 384 -23.22 42.24 17.31
C ARG A 384 -22.21 42.41 18.46
N TYR A 385 -21.43 43.48 18.41
CA TYR A 385 -21.13 44.32 19.58
C TYR A 385 -20.77 45.74 19.09
N VAL A 386 -21.44 46.76 19.63
CA VAL A 386 -21.40 48.14 19.09
C VAL A 386 -21.40 49.16 20.23
N ARG A 387 -20.37 50.03 20.25
CA ARG A 387 -20.23 51.31 21.02
C ARG A 387 -20.23 51.17 22.55
N LYS A 388 -19.58 52.06 23.32
CA LYS A 388 -19.06 53.44 23.09
C LYS A 388 -17.52 53.47 23.22
N SER A 389 -16.70 54.16 22.43
CA SER A 389 -16.67 55.55 21.90
C SER A 389 -16.16 56.60 22.89
N GLU A 390 -14.93 57.09 22.67
CA GLU A 390 -14.49 58.46 23.00
C GLU A 390 -13.35 58.90 22.05
N LEU A 391 -13.00 60.19 22.06
CA LEU A 391 -12.55 60.96 20.88
C LEU A 391 -11.03 61.22 20.74
N GLY A 392 -10.59 61.42 19.49
CA GLY A 392 -9.51 62.35 19.09
C GLY A 392 -8.08 61.76 19.09
N ILE A 393 -7.09 62.27 18.35
CA ILE A 393 -6.95 63.47 17.48
C ILE A 393 -6.10 63.07 16.23
N SER A 394 -5.96 63.97 15.26
CA SER A 394 -5.32 63.81 13.94
C SER A 394 -3.78 63.96 13.88
N GLU A 395 -3.25 63.76 12.67
CA GLU A 395 -2.04 64.37 12.06
C GLU A 395 -0.65 63.70 12.14
N THR A 396 -0.12 63.47 10.93
CA THR A 396 1.28 63.63 10.42
C THR A 396 2.50 63.35 11.33
N ALA A 397 3.44 62.54 10.81
CA ALA A 397 4.84 62.97 10.68
C ALA A 397 5.72 62.04 9.81
N SER A 398 6.60 62.68 9.06
CA SER A 398 7.70 62.20 8.23
C SER A 398 8.83 61.42 8.93
N VAL A 399 9.47 60.53 8.16
CA VAL A 399 10.84 59.99 8.34
C VAL A 399 11.86 61.15 8.36
N PRO A 400 12.87 61.17 9.29
CA PRO A 400 14.25 60.83 8.89
C PRO A 400 15.18 60.21 9.97
N ASN A 401 16.24 59.56 9.47
CA ASN A 401 17.67 59.52 9.91
C ASN A 401 18.09 60.15 11.27
N CYS A 402 19.18 59.73 11.95
CA CYS A 402 20.19 58.65 11.82
C CYS A 402 21.17 58.83 13.03
N GLN A 403 22.26 58.04 13.12
CA GLN A 403 23.47 58.27 13.95
C GLN A 403 23.31 57.98 15.47
N THR A 404 24.30 57.47 16.23
CA THR A 404 25.70 57.06 15.94
C THR A 404 26.29 56.20 17.08
N ASN A 405 27.19 55.24 16.76
CA ASN A 405 28.54 54.96 17.37
C ASN A 405 28.75 54.86 18.92
N THR A 406 29.71 54.10 19.48
CA THR A 406 30.90 53.38 18.94
C THR A 406 31.57 52.43 19.97
N ASN A 407 32.27 51.40 19.47
CA ASN A 407 33.48 50.71 20.02
C ASN A 407 33.35 49.97 21.39
N ILE A 408 34.14 48.96 21.80
CA ILE A 408 35.53 48.48 21.56
C ILE A 408 35.54 46.91 21.64
N ILE A 409 36.47 46.08 21.14
CA ILE A 409 37.34 45.96 19.91
C ILE A 409 38.35 44.78 20.13
N LYS A 410 38.87 44.12 19.05
CA LYS A 410 39.95 43.06 18.97
C LYS A 410 39.61 41.59 19.35
N SER A 411 40.22 40.55 18.74
CA SER A 411 41.05 40.47 17.51
C SER A 411 41.25 39.02 16.99
N GLU A 412 41.81 38.91 15.76
CA GLU A 412 42.56 37.78 15.14
C GLU A 412 41.89 36.37 15.08
N SER A 413 41.60 35.75 13.93
CA SER A 413 42.34 35.45 12.68
C SER A 413 43.31 34.27 12.75
N GLU A 414 43.09 33.22 11.94
CA GLU A 414 44.00 32.84 10.85
C GLU A 414 43.42 31.73 9.94
N THR A 415 44.17 31.38 8.88
CA THR A 415 43.62 30.80 7.64
C THR A 415 44.53 29.72 7.04
N PHE A 416 43.92 28.81 6.26
CA PHE A 416 44.55 27.93 5.26
C PHE A 416 45.56 26.86 5.73
N LYS A 417 45.32 25.61 5.29
CA LYS A 417 46.12 25.01 4.20
C LYS A 417 45.41 23.80 3.56
N LYS A 418 45.56 23.67 2.24
CA LYS A 418 45.42 22.42 1.50
C LYS A 418 46.83 21.82 1.37
N GLU A 419 46.94 20.49 1.36
CA GLU A 419 47.95 19.81 0.55
C GLU A 419 47.48 18.39 0.20
N ASN A 420 47.94 17.88 -0.94
CA ASN A 420 47.62 16.55 -1.48
C ASN A 420 48.74 15.55 -1.10
N ILE A 421 48.50 14.24 -1.29
CA ILE A 421 49.31 13.30 -2.13
C ILE A 421 49.18 11.83 -1.66
N THR A 422 49.18 10.91 -2.66
CA THR A 422 49.29 9.42 -2.62
C THR A 422 48.33 8.60 -1.77
N GLY A 423 47.60 7.70 -2.44
CA GLY A 423 46.77 6.68 -1.78
C GLY A 423 47.49 5.37 -1.49
N ASP A 424 46.68 4.36 -1.17
CA ASP A 424 46.86 3.01 -1.69
C ASP A 424 45.49 2.30 -1.81
N VAL A 425 45.43 1.20 -2.55
CA VAL A 425 44.22 0.43 -2.84
C VAL A 425 44.10 -0.76 -1.88
N GLN A 426 43.06 -0.78 -1.04
CA GLN A 426 42.50 -2.02 -0.52
C GLN A 426 40.97 -1.89 -0.35
N GLY A 427 40.24 -2.84 -0.92
CA GLY A 427 38.79 -2.73 -1.08
C GLY A 427 38.03 -3.18 0.16
N ASP A 428 37.25 -2.27 0.74
CA ASP A 428 36.34 -2.58 1.84
C ASP A 428 34.87 -2.62 1.35
N LYS A 429 34.20 -3.76 1.57
CA LYS A 429 32.81 -4.00 1.15
C LYS A 429 31.83 -3.61 2.26
N SER A 430 31.75 -2.32 2.59
CA SER A 430 30.78 -1.81 3.55
C SER A 430 29.36 -1.73 2.95
N PHE A 431 28.53 -2.72 3.30
CA PHE A 431 27.13 -2.81 2.87
C PHE A 431 26.24 -1.74 3.53
N HIS A 432 26.08 -0.58 2.89
CA HIS A 432 25.02 0.37 3.24
C HIS A 432 23.64 -0.15 2.82
N ARG A 433 23.03 -1.00 3.67
CA ARG A 433 21.62 -1.41 3.59
C ARG A 433 20.85 -0.97 4.86
N GLU A 434 20.30 0.23 4.85
CA GLU A 434 18.96 0.48 5.38
C GLU A 434 18.45 1.86 4.94
N LEU A 435 17.20 1.90 4.45
CA LEU A 435 16.21 3.01 4.49
C LEU A 435 15.15 2.81 3.40
N CYS A 436 14.28 1.81 3.58
CA CYS A 436 13.01 1.77 2.83
C CYS A 436 12.24 3.08 3.14
N PRO A 437 11.75 3.86 2.15
CA PRO A 437 11.07 5.12 2.42
C PRO A 437 9.63 4.85 2.85
N ALA A 438 9.46 4.44 4.10
CA ALA A 438 8.17 4.26 4.74
C ALA A 438 7.51 5.63 4.98
N PHE A 439 6.82 6.12 3.95
CA PHE A 439 5.88 7.26 3.92
C PHE A 439 6.06 8.30 5.03
N ALA A 440 6.62 9.46 4.67
CA ALA A 440 6.44 10.70 5.44
C ALA A 440 4.94 10.98 5.66
N SER A 441 4.55 11.12 6.92
CA SER A 441 3.20 11.43 7.37
C SER A 441 3.31 12.40 8.53
N ASP A 442 3.71 13.63 8.23
CA ASP A 442 3.67 14.77 9.14
C ASP A 442 2.69 15.78 8.56
N GLY A 443 1.79 16.32 9.40
CA GLY A 443 0.75 17.27 9.00
C GLY A 443 -0.68 16.77 9.20
N ASN A 444 -1.14 16.75 10.46
CA ASN A 444 -2.54 16.69 10.88
C ASN A 444 -3.45 15.67 10.17
N CYS A 445 -3.14 14.38 10.34
CA CYS A 445 -4.22 13.43 10.59
C CYS A 445 -4.52 13.49 12.09
N ILE A 446 -5.76 13.75 12.51
CA ILE A 446 -6.12 13.64 13.92
C ILE A 446 -6.05 12.16 14.26
N HIS A 447 -4.98 11.75 14.94
CA HIS A 447 -4.84 10.40 15.46
C HIS A 447 -5.96 10.16 16.48
N ARG A 448 -7.10 9.62 16.01
CA ARG A 448 -7.80 8.58 16.76
C ARG A 448 -6.94 7.32 16.69
N GLU A 449 -5.79 7.39 17.35
CA GLU A 449 -5.27 6.20 17.99
C GLU A 449 -6.40 5.70 18.87
N ALA A 450 -6.85 4.47 18.61
CA ALA A 450 -7.46 3.71 19.68
C ALA A 450 -6.43 3.72 20.79
N VAL A 451 -6.76 4.38 21.91
CA VAL A 451 -6.03 4.20 23.15
C VAL A 451 -5.97 2.69 23.33
N GLU A 452 -4.77 2.13 23.34
CA GLU A 452 -4.53 0.78 23.86
C GLU A 452 -4.84 0.90 25.36
N LYS A 453 -6.13 0.90 25.70
CA LYS A 453 -6.58 0.65 27.05
C LYS A 453 -6.12 -0.76 27.37
N ASP A 454 -5.48 -0.89 28.51
CA ASP A 454 -5.36 -2.19 29.17
C ASP A 454 -6.75 -2.56 29.67
N ASP A 455 -7.60 -3.05 28.77
CA ASP A 455 -8.92 -3.56 29.11
C ASP A 455 -8.74 -4.95 29.77
N GLU A 456 -8.55 -4.96 31.10
CA GLU A 456 -8.98 -6.09 31.95
C GLU A 456 -10.52 -6.13 32.06
N GLU A 457 -11.20 -6.02 30.92
CA GLU A 457 -12.64 -6.18 30.76
C GLU A 457 -12.88 -7.10 29.54
N GLY A 458 -13.60 -8.21 29.76
CA GLY A 458 -13.59 -9.40 28.90
C GLY A 458 -13.55 -9.16 27.38
N GLU A 459 -12.53 -9.74 26.73
CA GLU A 459 -12.18 -9.51 25.32
C GLU A 459 -13.39 -9.50 24.39
N LEU A 460 -13.76 -8.30 23.92
CA LEU A 460 -14.67 -8.13 22.81
C LEU A 460 -14.06 -8.78 21.57
N GLN A 461 -14.77 -9.75 20.99
CA GLN A 461 -14.34 -10.42 19.76
C GLN A 461 -14.10 -9.38 18.65
N GLU A 462 -12.85 -9.24 18.20
CA GLU A 462 -12.53 -8.37 17.06
C GLU A 462 -13.27 -8.88 15.83
N THR A 463 -14.14 -8.03 15.28
CA THR A 463 -14.83 -8.25 14.00
C THR A 463 -14.36 -7.19 13.01
N PHE A 464 -14.28 -7.52 11.72
CA PHE A 464 -13.70 -6.64 10.71
C PHE A 464 -14.72 -6.30 9.60
N HIS A 465 -14.68 -5.05 9.11
CA HIS A 465 -15.63 -4.58 8.10
C HIS A 465 -15.50 -5.27 6.74
N ASN A 466 -14.28 -5.67 6.36
CA ASN A 466 -13.95 -6.21 5.04
C ASN A 466 -13.19 -7.55 5.12
N PHE A 467 -13.34 -8.29 6.22
CA PHE A 467 -12.84 -9.68 6.35
C PHE A 467 -13.66 -10.47 7.39
N PRO A 468 -14.17 -11.67 7.07
CA PRO A 468 -14.29 -12.26 5.74
C PRO A 468 -15.09 -11.39 4.75
N LEU A 469 -14.85 -11.57 3.45
CA LEU A 469 -15.50 -10.82 2.38
C LEU A 469 -16.53 -11.68 1.63
N SER A 470 -16.16 -12.89 1.22
CA SER A 470 -17.01 -13.82 0.46
C SER A 470 -18.20 -14.36 1.26
N SER A 471 -19.26 -14.75 0.55
CA SER A 471 -20.45 -15.35 1.17
C SER A 471 -20.13 -16.69 1.83
N SER A 472 -19.25 -17.48 1.19
CA SER A 472 -18.78 -18.79 1.64
C SER A 472 -17.97 -18.69 2.94
N LEU A 473 -16.93 -17.86 3.00
CA LEU A 473 -16.13 -17.73 4.22
C LEU A 473 -16.94 -17.11 5.37
N LYS A 474 -17.80 -16.12 5.11
CA LYS A 474 -18.72 -15.55 6.11
C LYS A 474 -19.64 -16.62 6.73
N GLN A 475 -20.22 -17.49 5.92
CA GLN A 475 -21.11 -18.56 6.40
C GLN A 475 -20.37 -19.64 7.21
N LEU A 476 -19.10 -19.89 6.93
CA LEU A 476 -18.29 -20.81 7.73
C LEU A 476 -17.91 -20.18 9.07
N VAL A 477 -17.43 -18.93 9.07
CA VAL A 477 -16.97 -18.20 10.25
C VAL A 477 -18.10 -17.92 11.26
N THR A 478 -19.36 -17.84 10.84
CA THR A 478 -20.51 -17.76 11.76
C THR A 478 -20.96 -19.10 12.36
N ARG A 479 -20.44 -20.23 11.87
CA ARG A 479 -20.75 -21.59 12.35
C ARG A 479 -19.65 -22.21 13.20
N VAL A 480 -18.47 -21.62 13.22
CA VAL A 480 -17.32 -22.07 14.02
C VAL A 480 -16.89 -20.96 14.99
N GLU A 481 -16.27 -21.36 16.09
CA GLU A 481 -15.49 -20.43 16.91
C GLU A 481 -14.42 -19.74 16.05
N SER A 482 -14.25 -18.44 16.24
CA SER A 482 -13.41 -17.57 15.38
C SER A 482 -12.69 -16.45 16.16
N ASP A 483 -12.47 -16.68 17.45
CA ASP A 483 -11.65 -15.87 18.36
C ASP A 483 -10.16 -15.78 17.95
N TYR A 484 -9.72 -16.64 17.03
CA TYR A 484 -8.39 -16.62 16.40
C TYR A 484 -8.32 -15.77 15.12
N LEU A 485 -9.45 -15.33 14.55
CA LEU A 485 -9.48 -14.47 13.35
C LEU A 485 -9.25 -12.98 13.68
N ARG A 486 -8.28 -12.70 14.54
CA ARG A 486 -7.98 -11.37 15.10
C ARG A 486 -6.83 -10.66 14.37
N ARG A 487 -6.54 -9.43 14.76
CA ARG A 487 -5.45 -8.61 14.22
C ARG A 487 -4.08 -9.29 14.23
N PRO A 488 -3.70 -10.17 15.18
CA PRO A 488 -2.46 -10.94 15.09
C PRO A 488 -2.39 -11.84 13.85
N LEU A 489 -3.49 -12.50 13.45
CA LEU A 489 -3.56 -13.28 12.21
C LEU A 489 -3.33 -12.39 10.98
N LEU A 490 -4.01 -11.23 10.93
CA LEU A 490 -3.84 -10.27 9.84
C LEU A 490 -2.44 -9.61 9.83
N ARG A 491 -1.76 -9.54 10.98
CA ARG A 491 -0.34 -9.13 11.09
C ARG A 491 0.58 -10.24 10.57
N LEU A 492 0.32 -11.50 10.89
CA LEU A 492 1.11 -12.63 10.40
C LEU A 492 0.99 -12.80 8.89
N ALA A 493 -0.22 -12.71 8.31
CA ALA A 493 -0.40 -12.58 6.85
C ALA A 493 0.41 -11.42 6.24
N SER A 494 0.65 -10.37 7.03
CA SER A 494 1.47 -9.21 6.65
C SER A 494 2.96 -9.37 7.00
N GLN A 495 3.48 -10.54 7.38
CA GLN A 495 4.89 -10.71 7.73
C GLN A 495 5.79 -10.67 6.48
N GLU A 496 7.10 -10.78 6.69
CA GLU A 496 8.07 -11.01 5.61
C GLU A 496 8.05 -12.50 5.21
N THR A 497 8.39 -12.81 3.96
CA THR A 497 8.28 -14.16 3.42
C THR A 497 9.45 -15.06 3.84
N ALA A 498 9.24 -16.38 3.73
CA ALA A 498 10.22 -17.41 4.06
C ALA A 498 11.57 -17.26 3.33
N THR A 499 11.62 -16.73 2.10
CA THR A 499 12.89 -16.60 1.36
C THR A 499 13.85 -15.59 1.99
N ARG A 500 13.37 -14.57 2.70
CA ARG A 500 14.27 -13.69 3.47
C ARG A 500 14.82 -14.36 4.73
N TRP A 501 14.07 -15.29 5.32
CA TRP A 501 14.53 -16.13 6.42
C TRP A 501 15.56 -17.16 5.95
N GLN A 502 15.37 -17.76 4.77
CA GLN A 502 16.24 -18.79 4.19
C GLN A 502 17.73 -18.41 4.14
N HIS A 503 18.04 -17.11 4.05
CA HIS A 503 19.40 -16.59 3.91
C HIS A 503 19.97 -15.94 5.17
N LEU A 504 19.26 -16.01 6.31
CA LEU A 504 19.76 -15.47 7.57
C LEU A 504 20.94 -16.30 8.09
N THR A 505 22.00 -15.61 8.45
CA THR A 505 23.13 -16.20 9.17
C THR A 505 22.78 -16.44 10.65
N LYS A 506 23.51 -17.33 11.32
CA LYS A 506 23.36 -17.59 12.76
C LYS A 506 23.34 -16.31 13.60
N LYS A 507 24.22 -15.35 13.26
CA LYS A 507 24.30 -14.04 13.91
C LYS A 507 23.04 -13.19 13.71
N GLU A 508 22.43 -13.23 12.53
CA GLU A 508 21.19 -12.50 12.26
C GLU A 508 19.98 -13.10 12.99
N HIS A 509 19.94 -14.42 13.19
CA HIS A 509 18.97 -15.07 14.09
C HIS A 509 19.18 -14.71 15.55
N GLU A 510 20.43 -14.66 16.02
CA GLU A 510 20.80 -14.22 17.37
C GLU A 510 20.38 -12.75 17.59
N GLU A 511 20.62 -11.86 16.61
CA GLU A 511 20.17 -10.47 16.65
C GLU A 511 18.64 -10.33 16.59
N HIS A 512 17.96 -11.12 15.75
CA HIS A 512 16.50 -11.12 15.63
C HIS A 512 15.82 -11.58 16.92
N SER A 513 16.19 -12.77 17.42
CA SER A 513 15.68 -13.32 18.67
C SER A 513 15.94 -12.41 19.87
N LEU A 514 17.13 -11.78 19.96
CA LEU A 514 17.43 -10.77 20.96
C LEU A 514 16.46 -9.59 20.87
N HIS A 515 16.18 -9.07 19.67
CA HIS A 515 15.23 -7.94 19.50
C HIS A 515 13.78 -8.32 19.82
N VAL A 516 13.38 -9.57 19.61
CA VAL A 516 12.06 -10.08 20.01
C VAL A 516 11.99 -10.20 21.54
N MET A 517 12.93 -10.92 22.13
CA MET A 517 12.99 -11.20 23.57
C MET A 517 13.20 -9.93 24.42
N ALA A 518 14.04 -9.00 23.98
CA ALA A 518 14.29 -7.76 24.72
C ALA A 518 13.03 -6.88 24.81
N ARG A 519 12.20 -6.86 23.75
CA ARG A 519 10.88 -6.20 23.78
C ARG A 519 9.90 -6.95 24.69
N ALA A 520 9.96 -8.28 24.72
CA ALA A 520 9.10 -9.07 25.59
C ALA A 520 9.48 -8.95 27.07
N VAL A 521 10.76 -8.84 27.39
CA VAL A 521 11.25 -8.56 28.75
C VAL A 521 10.81 -7.17 29.21
N LEU A 522 10.85 -6.16 28.33
CA LEU A 522 10.33 -4.82 28.64
C LEU A 522 8.81 -4.83 28.89
N GLU A 523 8.06 -5.64 28.16
CA GLU A 523 6.61 -5.87 28.38
C GLU A 523 6.34 -6.60 29.70
N VAL A 524 7.16 -7.59 30.07
CA VAL A 524 7.07 -8.28 31.39
C VAL A 524 7.33 -7.32 32.54
N PHE A 525 8.32 -6.43 32.42
CA PHE A 525 8.54 -5.35 33.38
C PHE A 525 7.30 -4.44 33.48
N ALA A 526 6.78 -3.98 32.33
CA ALA A 526 5.61 -3.11 32.29
C ALA A 526 4.37 -3.74 32.95
N HIS A 527 4.18 -5.05 32.76
CA HIS A 527 3.12 -5.80 33.42
C HIS A 527 3.37 -5.95 34.94
N LYS A 528 4.56 -6.38 35.37
CA LYS A 528 4.89 -6.63 36.79
C LYS A 528 4.93 -5.37 37.66
N ASP A 529 5.50 -4.28 37.16
CA ASP A 529 5.61 -3.00 37.88
C ASP A 529 4.40 -2.07 37.65
N ASN A 530 3.36 -2.55 36.96
CA ASN A 530 2.13 -1.82 36.62
C ASN A 530 2.38 -0.49 35.89
N VAL A 531 3.23 -0.53 34.85
CA VAL A 531 3.68 0.61 34.05
C VAL A 531 3.07 0.57 32.65
N PHE A 532 2.62 1.72 32.15
CA PHE A 532 2.27 1.94 30.76
C PHE A 532 3.48 2.51 29.99
N LEU A 533 3.82 1.89 28.86
CA LEU A 533 4.97 2.24 28.03
C LEU A 533 4.59 3.21 26.90
N GLN A 534 4.53 4.51 27.18
CA GLN A 534 4.20 5.51 26.15
C GLN A 534 5.41 5.80 25.25
N LYS A 535 5.25 5.73 23.93
CA LYS A 535 6.34 6.00 22.98
C LYS A 535 6.49 7.52 22.75
N LYS A 536 7.67 8.08 23.05
CA LYS A 536 8.02 9.49 22.74
C LYS A 536 8.25 9.74 21.24
N HIS A 537 8.44 8.66 20.46
CA HIS A 537 8.69 8.71 19.02
C HIS A 537 7.95 7.58 18.30
N ARG A 538 7.75 7.73 16.98
CA ARG A 538 7.15 6.73 16.08
C ARG A 538 7.71 5.30 16.24
N ARG A 539 8.96 5.15 16.68
CA ARG A 539 9.56 3.86 17.09
C ARG A 539 10.05 3.97 18.53
N GLY A 540 9.64 3.00 19.35
CA GLY A 540 10.10 2.86 20.73
C GLY A 540 11.58 2.49 20.87
N VAL A 541 12.22 1.95 19.81
CA VAL A 541 13.68 1.78 19.72
C VAL A 541 14.22 2.06 18.30
N ARG A 542 15.46 2.54 18.19
CA ARG A 542 16.30 2.58 16.98
C ARG A 542 16.80 1.16 16.68
N LYS A 543 16.96 0.79 15.41
CA LYS A 543 17.50 -0.53 15.02
C LYS A 543 19.04 -0.50 14.87
N THR A 544 19.58 0.62 14.43
CA THR A 544 20.97 0.78 13.95
C THR A 544 22.06 0.81 15.04
N GLN A 545 21.71 0.55 16.30
CA GLN A 545 22.64 0.62 17.44
C GLN A 545 22.50 -0.57 18.41
N LEU A 546 21.70 -1.58 18.08
CA LEU A 546 21.28 -2.63 19.03
C LEU A 546 21.90 -3.98 18.70
N SER A 547 23.19 -4.13 18.96
CA SER A 547 23.90 -5.42 18.85
C SER A 547 23.78 -6.30 20.11
N ASN A 548 23.30 -5.73 21.22
CA ASN A 548 23.19 -6.40 22.51
C ASN A 548 22.06 -5.77 23.37
N PHE A 549 21.72 -6.43 24.47
CA PHE A 549 20.64 -6.02 25.36
C PHE A 549 20.89 -4.70 26.11
N LYS A 550 22.14 -4.40 26.46
CA LYS A 550 22.52 -3.17 27.19
C LYS A 550 22.24 -1.92 26.35
N ASP A 551 22.57 -1.98 25.06
CA ASP A 551 22.24 -0.90 24.12
C ASP A 551 20.73 -0.79 23.89
N PHE A 552 20.01 -1.93 23.85
CA PHE A 552 18.55 -1.95 23.72
C PHE A 552 17.88 -1.21 24.88
N ILE A 553 18.27 -1.50 26.12
CA ILE A 553 17.60 -0.89 27.28
C ILE A 553 17.98 0.60 27.44
N GLN A 554 19.20 1.00 27.09
CA GLN A 554 19.59 2.42 27.04
C GLN A 554 18.69 3.19 26.05
N ASP A 555 18.55 2.71 24.82
CA ASP A 555 17.73 3.37 23.80
C ASP A 555 16.22 3.32 24.12
N ALA A 556 15.73 2.23 24.71
CA ALA A 556 14.34 2.14 25.17
C ALA A 556 14.03 3.17 26.27
N LEU A 557 14.91 3.34 27.26
CA LEU A 557 14.71 4.31 28.35
C LEU A 557 14.76 5.77 27.87
N GLU A 558 15.51 6.08 26.80
CA GLU A 558 15.46 7.38 26.13
C GLU A 558 14.11 7.62 25.45
N ARG A 559 13.54 6.58 24.82
CA ARG A 559 12.44 6.68 23.85
C ARG A 559 11.04 6.34 24.36
N TYR A 560 10.93 5.73 25.53
CA TYR A 560 9.67 5.55 26.24
C TYR A 560 9.53 6.56 27.39
N GLU A 561 8.30 6.99 27.65
CA GLU A 561 7.85 7.58 28.91
C GLU A 561 7.16 6.47 29.71
N LEU A 562 7.57 6.31 30.97
CA LEU A 562 7.11 5.25 31.87
C LEU A 562 6.04 5.85 32.80
N ILE A 563 4.79 5.41 32.66
CA ILE A 563 3.65 6.00 33.38
C ILE A 563 3.04 4.94 34.30
N ASN A 564 2.97 5.20 35.62
CA ASN A 564 2.37 4.26 36.55
C ASN A 564 0.83 4.24 36.42
N LYS A 565 0.23 3.05 36.25
CA LYS A 565 -1.21 2.90 36.02
C LYS A 565 -2.06 3.15 37.27
N THR A 566 -1.48 3.19 38.48
CA THR A 566 -2.23 3.49 39.73
C THR A 566 -2.71 4.93 39.87
N THR A 567 -2.42 5.82 38.91
CA THR A 567 -2.63 7.27 39.01
C THR A 567 -3.98 7.78 38.44
N VAL A 568 -4.93 6.88 38.12
CA VAL A 568 -6.25 7.26 37.59
C VAL A 568 -7.29 7.36 38.72
N GLY A 569 -7.08 8.29 39.67
CA GLY A 569 -7.94 8.33 40.86
C GLY A 569 -7.93 9.59 41.74
N SER A 570 -6.91 10.46 41.69
CA SER A 570 -6.92 11.70 42.48
C SER A 570 -5.82 12.69 42.07
N SER A 571 -6.22 13.92 41.72
CA SER A 571 -5.39 15.13 41.60
C SER A 571 -4.15 15.12 40.68
N GLU A 572 -4.02 16.17 39.88
CA GLU A 572 -3.09 16.32 38.74
C GLU A 572 -1.59 16.50 39.11
N GLN A 573 -1.16 16.13 40.33
CA GLN A 573 0.17 16.42 40.86
C GLN A 573 0.76 15.27 41.68
N LEU A 574 1.19 14.20 40.99
CA LEU A 574 2.35 13.36 41.37
C LEU A 574 2.67 12.40 40.22
N ARG A 575 3.36 12.89 39.18
CA ARG A 575 4.09 11.99 38.28
C ARG A 575 5.26 11.42 39.08
N ASN A 576 5.07 10.24 39.67
CA ASN A 576 6.15 9.48 40.28
C ASN A 576 7.12 9.03 39.18
N THR A 577 8.09 9.89 38.86
CA THR A 577 9.17 9.59 37.94
C THR A 577 9.95 8.42 38.50
N MET A 578 9.83 7.24 37.87
CA MET A 578 10.56 6.05 38.28
C MET A 578 12.07 6.31 38.20
N ASP A 579 12.83 5.83 39.19
CA ASP A 579 14.28 5.86 39.09
C ASP A 579 14.72 4.97 37.92
N ILE A 580 15.29 5.62 36.90
CA ILE A 580 15.79 4.99 35.67
C ILE A 580 16.85 3.92 36.00
N SER A 581 17.57 4.08 37.12
CA SER A 581 18.57 3.12 37.61
C SER A 581 17.90 1.84 38.13
N ASP A 582 16.85 1.96 38.95
CA ASP A 582 16.03 0.82 39.42
C ASP A 582 15.32 0.11 38.26
N VAL A 583 14.72 0.86 37.32
CA VAL A 583 14.10 0.29 36.11
C VAL A 583 15.13 -0.52 35.31
N ARG A 584 16.31 0.05 35.06
CA ARG A 584 17.40 -0.62 34.34
C ARG A 584 17.84 -1.90 35.04
N ARG A 585 17.96 -1.88 36.37
CA ARG A 585 18.32 -3.03 37.19
C ARG A 585 17.26 -4.15 37.05
N LYS A 586 15.99 -3.85 37.34
CA LYS A 586 14.86 -4.80 37.21
C LYS A 586 14.74 -5.40 35.81
N VAL A 587 14.83 -4.58 34.78
CA VAL A 587 14.74 -5.04 33.38
C VAL A 587 15.95 -5.90 32.99
N SER A 588 17.13 -5.65 33.56
CA SER A 588 18.32 -6.51 33.37
C SER A 588 18.19 -7.84 34.11
N GLU A 589 17.65 -7.86 35.33
CA GLU A 589 17.36 -9.10 36.09
C GLU A 589 16.32 -9.98 35.36
N LEU A 590 15.30 -9.35 34.76
CA LEU A 590 14.33 -10.03 33.90
C LEU A 590 14.95 -10.54 32.59
N TRP A 591 15.95 -9.86 32.03
CA TRP A 591 16.69 -10.35 30.86
C TRP A 591 17.54 -11.57 31.20
N GLU A 592 18.35 -11.51 32.26
CA GLU A 592 19.23 -12.62 32.66
C GLU A 592 18.45 -13.90 32.98
N SER A 593 17.22 -13.78 33.48
CA SER A 593 16.31 -14.92 33.74
C SER A 593 15.59 -15.49 32.50
N HIS A 594 15.61 -14.80 31.35
CA HIS A 594 14.88 -15.23 30.14
C HIS A 594 15.75 -15.33 28.87
N LYS A 595 16.99 -14.84 28.87
CA LYS A 595 17.85 -14.78 27.68
C LYS A 595 18.07 -16.13 26.98
N GLU A 596 18.11 -17.24 27.72
CA GLU A 596 18.27 -18.58 27.15
C GLU A 596 17.09 -18.98 26.25
N MET A 597 15.91 -18.38 26.45
CA MET A 597 14.72 -18.61 25.63
C MET A 597 14.80 -17.92 24.25
N CYS A 598 15.86 -17.17 23.92
CA CYS A 598 16.04 -16.56 22.60
C CYS A 598 15.95 -17.60 21.46
N ARG A 599 16.58 -18.78 21.62
CA ARG A 599 16.49 -19.84 20.60
C ARG A 599 15.06 -20.36 20.42
N VAL A 600 14.30 -20.45 21.51
CA VAL A 600 12.89 -20.89 21.49
C VAL A 600 11.99 -19.84 20.82
N ALA A 601 12.24 -18.55 21.06
CA ALA A 601 11.54 -17.46 20.37
C ALA A 601 11.85 -17.42 18.86
N GLU A 602 13.05 -17.83 18.46
CA GLU A 602 13.43 -17.96 17.04
C GLU A 602 12.73 -19.16 16.38
N ILE A 603 12.62 -20.30 17.06
CA ILE A 603 11.82 -21.45 16.63
C ILE A 603 10.34 -21.08 16.49
N LEU A 604 9.78 -20.35 17.46
CA LEU A 604 8.41 -19.80 17.37
C LEU A 604 8.23 -18.95 16.10
N THR A 605 9.22 -18.11 15.77
CA THR A 605 9.18 -17.27 14.57
C THR A 605 9.22 -18.12 13.29
N ALA A 606 10.02 -19.19 13.25
CA ALA A 606 10.05 -20.12 12.12
C ALA A 606 8.69 -20.83 11.92
N LEU A 607 8.07 -21.32 13.01
CA LEU A 607 6.74 -21.94 12.99
C LEU A 607 5.66 -20.92 12.56
N GLN A 608 5.74 -19.66 12.98
CA GLN A 608 4.88 -18.59 12.45
C GLN A 608 5.06 -18.39 10.94
N MET A 609 6.29 -18.46 10.41
CA MET A 609 6.52 -18.36 8.97
C MET A 609 5.99 -19.60 8.19
N VAL A 610 5.89 -20.77 8.82
CA VAL A 610 5.15 -21.92 8.24
C VAL A 610 3.67 -21.59 8.05
N LEU A 611 3.06 -20.81 8.95
CA LEU A 611 1.65 -20.40 8.88
C LEU A 611 1.40 -19.24 7.90
N GLN A 612 2.33 -18.28 7.78
CA GLN A 612 2.13 -17.04 7.01
C GLN A 612 1.47 -17.22 5.63
N PRO A 613 1.96 -18.10 4.72
CA PRO A 613 1.41 -18.19 3.38
C PRO A 613 0.00 -18.77 3.39
N VAL A 614 -0.34 -19.68 4.30
CA VAL A 614 -1.72 -20.22 4.42
C VAL A 614 -2.71 -19.09 4.76
N ILE A 615 -2.31 -18.17 5.65
CA ILE A 615 -3.16 -17.05 6.06
C ILE A 615 -3.28 -16.01 4.92
N GLU A 616 -2.19 -15.64 4.26
CA GLU A 616 -2.23 -14.71 3.14
C GLU A 616 -3.06 -15.28 1.98
N HIS A 617 -2.89 -16.55 1.65
CA HIS A 617 -3.67 -17.24 0.62
C HIS A 617 -5.15 -17.33 1.00
N LEU A 618 -5.51 -17.59 2.26
CA LEU A 618 -6.91 -17.56 2.71
C LEU A 618 -7.57 -16.20 2.43
N ILE A 619 -6.88 -15.10 2.75
CA ILE A 619 -7.40 -13.74 2.53
C ILE A 619 -7.51 -13.40 1.04
N ILE A 620 -6.56 -13.84 0.21
CA ILE A 620 -6.60 -13.62 -1.25
C ILE A 620 -7.72 -14.44 -1.89
N SER A 621 -7.88 -15.69 -1.47
CA SER A 621 -8.91 -16.62 -1.97
C SER A 621 -10.32 -16.15 -1.56
N ASP A 622 -10.49 -15.61 -0.35
CA ASP A 622 -11.72 -14.96 0.11
C ASP A 622 -12.13 -13.76 -0.77
N ARG A 623 -11.15 -13.00 -1.27
CA ARG A 623 -11.39 -11.88 -2.20
C ARG A 623 -11.72 -12.36 -3.61
N ALA A 624 -11.08 -13.42 -4.08
CA ALA A 624 -11.40 -14.04 -5.36
C ALA A 624 -12.81 -14.66 -5.35
N ALA A 625 -13.17 -15.35 -4.27
CA ALA A 625 -14.51 -15.90 -4.06
C ALA A 625 -15.60 -14.82 -4.06
N ASP A 626 -15.41 -13.68 -3.39
CA ASP A 626 -16.38 -12.56 -3.42
C ASP A 626 -16.55 -11.95 -4.83
N LEU A 627 -15.48 -11.94 -5.62
CA LEU A 627 -15.53 -11.50 -7.02
C LEU A 627 -16.28 -12.49 -7.91
N GLU A 628 -15.96 -13.78 -7.80
CA GLU A 628 -16.62 -14.86 -8.56
C GLU A 628 -18.10 -15.02 -8.16
N ASP A 629 -18.46 -14.73 -6.91
CA ASP A 629 -19.85 -14.64 -6.44
C ASP A 629 -20.64 -13.52 -7.15
N ARG A 630 -20.00 -12.41 -7.52
CA ARG A 630 -20.64 -11.20 -8.08
C ARG A 630 -20.64 -11.12 -9.61
N VAL A 631 -19.55 -11.54 -10.24
CA VAL A 631 -19.26 -11.30 -11.66
C VAL A 631 -19.13 -12.64 -12.40
N PHE A 632 -19.90 -12.81 -13.47
CA PHE A 632 -19.77 -13.96 -14.37
C PHE A 632 -18.66 -13.72 -15.40
N GLY A 633 -17.95 -14.79 -15.79
CA GLY A 633 -16.92 -14.71 -16.84
C GLY A 633 -15.60 -14.04 -16.42
N LEU A 634 -15.36 -13.79 -15.13
CA LEU A 634 -14.07 -13.28 -14.66
C LEU A 634 -13.03 -14.40 -14.53
N SER A 635 -11.77 -14.13 -14.85
CA SER A 635 -10.64 -14.97 -14.43
C SER A 635 -9.82 -14.24 -13.37
N CYS A 636 -9.54 -14.90 -12.26
CA CYS A 636 -8.71 -14.39 -11.17
C CYS A 636 -7.40 -15.19 -11.10
N ASN A 637 -6.30 -14.54 -11.44
CA ASN A 637 -4.95 -15.10 -11.40
C ASN A 637 -4.19 -14.55 -10.18
N LEU A 638 -3.32 -15.38 -9.60
CA LEU A 638 -2.39 -14.96 -8.55
C LEU A 638 -0.96 -15.13 -9.07
N LEU A 639 -0.22 -14.02 -9.19
CA LEU A 639 1.11 -14.02 -9.82
C LEU A 639 2.20 -13.55 -8.85
N ARG A 640 3.34 -14.23 -8.87
CA ARG A 640 4.55 -13.81 -8.15
C ARG A 640 5.35 -12.81 -8.98
N VAL A 641 5.00 -11.53 -8.84
CA VAL A 641 5.55 -10.42 -9.64
C VAL A 641 6.90 -9.92 -9.11
N MET A 642 7.15 -9.99 -7.79
CA MET A 642 8.41 -9.54 -7.20
C MET A 642 9.29 -10.71 -6.71
N THR A 643 10.58 -10.60 -6.97
CA THR A 643 11.65 -11.24 -6.18
C THR A 643 11.46 -10.94 -4.68
N GLU A 644 11.25 -11.97 -3.88
CA GLU A 644 10.80 -11.88 -2.47
C GLU A 644 11.84 -11.20 -1.57
N GLU A 645 13.10 -11.54 -1.79
CA GLU A 645 14.31 -11.04 -1.14
C GLU A 645 14.43 -9.51 -1.25
N ILE A 646 13.84 -8.94 -2.30
CA ILE A 646 13.81 -7.50 -2.57
C ILE A 646 12.49 -6.89 -2.08
N SER A 647 11.35 -7.54 -2.32
CA SER A 647 10.07 -7.14 -1.74
C SER A 647 9.22 -8.33 -1.26
N PRO A 648 8.93 -8.43 0.05
CA PRO A 648 7.99 -9.42 0.59
C PRO A 648 6.52 -9.11 0.25
N ARG A 649 6.25 -8.10 -0.61
CA ARG A 649 4.94 -7.89 -1.25
C ARG A 649 5.07 -8.29 -2.70
N CYS A 650 5.22 -9.60 -2.87
CA CYS A 650 5.58 -10.24 -4.12
C CYS A 650 4.38 -10.66 -4.97
N LEU A 651 3.20 -10.78 -4.35
CA LEU A 651 1.99 -11.27 -4.99
C LEU A 651 1.16 -10.12 -5.61
N ALA A 652 0.68 -10.34 -6.83
CA ALA A 652 -0.34 -9.50 -7.46
C ALA A 652 -1.56 -10.35 -7.83
N MET A 653 -2.75 -9.83 -7.52
CA MET A 653 -4.00 -10.31 -8.09
C MET A 653 -4.17 -9.67 -9.47
N ASP A 654 -4.22 -10.50 -10.51
CA ASP A 654 -4.56 -10.11 -11.88
C ASP A 654 -5.96 -10.64 -12.19
N ILE A 655 -6.87 -9.75 -12.58
CA ILE A 655 -8.28 -10.05 -12.78
C ILE A 655 -8.72 -9.48 -14.13
N LEU A 656 -9.30 -10.33 -14.96
CA LEU A 656 -9.73 -10.01 -16.32
C LEU A 656 -11.21 -10.38 -16.52
N LEU A 657 -11.97 -9.52 -17.19
CA LEU A 657 -13.32 -9.85 -17.65
C LEU A 657 -13.23 -10.53 -19.03
N GLN A 658 -13.65 -11.80 -19.14
CA GLN A 658 -13.69 -12.50 -20.42
C GLN A 658 -15.05 -12.29 -21.09
N GLY A 659 -15.07 -11.83 -22.34
CA GLY A 659 -16.29 -11.71 -23.17
C GLY A 659 -16.45 -10.36 -23.88
N SER A 660 -17.46 -10.27 -24.77
CA SER A 660 -17.85 -9.02 -25.43
C SER A 660 -18.71 -8.12 -24.52
N PRO A 661 -18.69 -6.78 -24.70
CA PRO A 661 -19.41 -5.82 -23.84
C PRO A 661 -20.88 -6.12 -23.54
N ASP A 662 -21.57 -6.87 -24.39
CA ASP A 662 -23.02 -7.05 -24.36
C ASP A 662 -23.49 -8.23 -23.49
N HIS A 663 -22.58 -9.00 -22.87
CA HIS A 663 -22.90 -10.18 -22.05
C HIS A 663 -22.75 -9.97 -20.53
N PHE A 664 -22.41 -8.76 -20.08
CA PHE A 664 -22.06 -8.50 -18.68
C PHE A 664 -23.28 -8.16 -17.81
N ALA A 665 -24.00 -9.19 -17.39
CA ALA A 665 -24.92 -9.10 -16.26
C ALA A 665 -24.18 -9.34 -14.94
N THR A 666 -24.33 -8.44 -13.97
CA THR A 666 -24.04 -8.75 -12.57
C THR A 666 -24.99 -9.86 -12.11
N LYS A 667 -24.53 -10.77 -11.23
CA LYS A 667 -25.36 -11.82 -10.63
C LYS A 667 -26.36 -11.20 -9.63
N GLY A 668 -27.39 -10.52 -10.14
CA GLY A 668 -28.37 -9.79 -9.34
C GLY A 668 -29.34 -8.90 -10.12
N THR A 669 -29.05 -8.54 -11.37
CA THR A 669 -29.91 -7.62 -12.16
C THR A 669 -30.54 -8.33 -13.35
N VAL A 670 -31.69 -9.00 -13.12
CA VAL A 670 -32.90 -9.07 -13.98
C VAL A 670 -33.94 -9.94 -13.27
N MET A 671 -35.11 -9.37 -12.94
CA MET A 671 -36.45 -10.00 -12.98
C MET A 671 -37.53 -8.99 -12.54
N THR A 672 -37.51 -7.79 -13.11
CA THR A 672 -38.74 -7.00 -13.26
C THR A 672 -39.38 -7.43 -14.57
N ARG A 673 -40.57 -8.03 -14.47
CA ARG A 673 -41.39 -8.47 -15.59
C ARG A 673 -41.65 -7.32 -16.57
N GLU A 674 -41.56 -7.60 -17.86
CA GLU A 674 -42.40 -6.95 -18.87
C GLU A 674 -42.58 -7.89 -20.07
N ASP A 675 -43.78 -7.82 -20.65
CA ASP A 675 -44.22 -8.28 -21.96
C ASP A 675 -44.11 -9.76 -22.35
N SER A 676 -45.10 -10.53 -21.89
CA SER A 676 -45.63 -11.68 -22.61
C SER A 676 -47.10 -11.47 -23.00
N SER A 677 -47.32 -10.67 -24.04
CA SER A 677 -48.61 -10.53 -24.73
C SER A 677 -48.37 -10.19 -26.20
N GLU A 678 -49.18 -10.77 -27.10
CA GLU A 678 -49.34 -10.38 -28.53
C GLU A 678 -48.10 -10.63 -29.43
N HIS A 679 -48.04 -11.66 -30.30
CA HIS A 679 -49.00 -11.99 -31.38
C HIS A 679 -48.76 -13.42 -31.97
N GLN A 680 -49.86 -14.05 -32.38
CA GLN A 680 -50.04 -15.21 -33.29
C GLN A 680 -49.24 -16.50 -33.05
#